data_AF-A0A940B0K2-F1
#
_entry.id   AF-A0A940B0K2-F1
#
_cell.length_a   1.000
_cell.length_b   1.000
_cell.length_c   1.000
_cell.angle_alpha   90.00
_cell.angle_beta   90.00
_cell.angle_gamma   90.00
#
_symmetry.space_group_name_H-M   'P 1'
#
loop_
_entity.id
_entity.type
_entity.pdbx_description
1 polymer ?
#
loop_
_entity_poly.entity_id
_entity_poly.type
_entity_poly.pdbx_seq_one_letter_code
_entity_poly.pdbx_strand_id
1 'polypeptide(L)'
;MKHRRGFAVSALCLSAGILFVSSLFAGSVDATGLVPTVWFDFETQPDVNGLSAANKGSASVSFKDEGSNAYGTGATGGYALDTSSWTPYTELGTFSTAGGPFTISLVMNLGTTANGVALSVRNEAGQKDLVVRRGATAGLLVVGCGTWKAAANSQLETSLGNDSAWHLVSIVVEATGVSLYVDGDLASSMTDSTLLSTTGCASRFQFGSHLSGVQGDEVKGGGLIDDFRIHNAALTPVQMKAIAIEYGLVVIGDMLAIAGNPKDWGTVVPGYGVTNGLSQGDVIACSAVGSETETTKCCPIGHSLYSVASDGTRTLVEENAATSFTYTHGATGALLVWNWAHSNFVSVAAGAGGTVSAGDWVGYGDSFTVVATPYPGYKFHRWSGDTAGINVTSASFVLPDVTAPRSFSATFLDENIDETVQWVSPDGNDANDGYLGSAPKKTIAAAVAWLAPVAQSKHCTVCVTQGLYKISSPIVLADAISVRGVGSDPARVIVSNTIAGFNWGISSRCFELKNSAASISGLTLANGVSYGSGGNLYINSNGGTASNCVIRSGLAREANQGGAGANVCVSGPGLVTHCMIFGGMYDIGGDTKGSCSVFLDNDGARIENSLVDGYRDQISGGVRRAAGVTVNKGCAVNCTVVNCYTTATEGNSFSGIRVESNGSATNCVSVGNYDGAGTLRAFLSSSGALLVNCAYDQIDGKTEALSGMASPVVGTLAGFFADHTNGDYRPSTKGMRPLVNKGQNYEGMAARDLGGNKRLIGSKIDIGCYEAPAAELCIRLR
;
A
#
# COMPACT_ATOMS: atom_id res chain seq x y z
N MET A 1 32.24 -37.45 -13.83
CA MET A 1 31.36 -36.48 -13.15
C MET A 1 30.16 -36.24 -14.06
N LYS A 2 29.00 -36.79 -13.71
CA LYS A 2 27.74 -36.49 -14.40
C LYS A 2 26.95 -35.57 -13.48
N HIS A 3 26.77 -34.31 -13.86
CA HIS A 3 25.75 -33.46 -13.26
C HIS A 3 24.39 -34.14 -13.49
N ARG A 4 23.77 -34.65 -12.42
CA ARG A 4 22.40 -35.17 -12.47
C ARG A 4 21.48 -33.96 -12.45
N ARG A 5 20.86 -33.66 -13.60
CA ARG A 5 19.85 -32.60 -13.72
C ARG A 5 18.58 -33.08 -13.02
N GLY A 6 18.10 -32.32 -12.05
CA GLY A 6 16.84 -32.60 -11.35
C GLY A 6 15.65 -32.49 -12.30
N PHE A 7 14.78 -33.49 -12.27
CA PHE A 7 13.40 -33.38 -12.71
C PHE A 7 12.50 -33.30 -11.47
N ALA A 8 11.36 -32.61 -11.61
CA ALA A 8 10.40 -32.29 -10.58
C ALA A 8 9.22 -33.26 -10.67
N VAL A 9 8.87 -33.94 -9.57
CA VAL A 9 7.72 -34.84 -9.48
C VAL A 9 6.74 -34.22 -8.49
N SER A 10 5.63 -33.69 -9.01
CA SER A 10 4.61 -33.03 -8.18
C SER A 10 3.34 -33.87 -8.15
N ALA A 11 2.85 -34.15 -6.93
CA ALA A 11 1.57 -34.82 -6.71
C ALA A 11 0.57 -33.92 -5.96
N LEU A 12 -0.72 -34.19 -6.18
CA LEU A 12 -1.87 -33.46 -5.63
C LEU A 12 -2.50 -34.28 -4.48
N CYS A 13 -2.63 -33.72 -3.27
CA CYS A 13 -3.67 -34.12 -2.30
C CYS A 13 -3.95 -33.02 -1.26
N LEU A 14 -5.19 -32.99 -0.78
CA LEU A 14 -5.94 -31.87 -0.17
C LEU A 14 -5.70 -31.63 1.34
N SER A 15 -4.53 -31.93 1.90
CA SER A 15 -4.25 -31.63 3.32
C SER A 15 -2.82 -31.17 3.55
N ALA A 16 -2.69 -30.02 4.22
CA ALA A 16 -1.42 -29.36 4.52
C ALA A 16 -0.43 -30.29 5.24
N GLY A 17 0.74 -30.49 4.63
CA GLY A 17 1.87 -31.21 5.21
C GLY A 17 3.17 -30.69 4.61
N ILE A 18 4.15 -30.36 5.44
CA ILE A 18 5.48 -29.94 5.00
C ILE A 18 6.40 -31.16 5.11
N LEU A 19 7.03 -31.56 4.00
CA LEU A 19 7.96 -32.69 3.93
C LEU A 19 9.38 -32.18 3.67
N PHE A 20 10.37 -32.81 4.29
CA PHE A 20 11.79 -32.67 3.97
C PHE A 20 12.32 -33.99 3.38
N VAL A 21 13.01 -33.92 2.25
CA VAL A 21 13.60 -35.08 1.56
C VAL A 21 15.09 -34.85 1.41
N SER A 22 15.94 -35.81 1.78
CA SER A 22 17.36 -35.72 1.45
C SER A 22 17.96 -37.07 1.09
N SER A 23 19.00 -37.06 0.24
CA SER A 23 19.83 -38.23 0.00
C SER A 23 21.02 -38.23 0.97
N LEU A 24 21.21 -39.32 1.72
CA LEU A 24 22.25 -39.47 2.75
C LEU A 24 23.17 -40.66 2.46
N PHE A 25 24.48 -40.48 2.50
CA PHE A 25 25.48 -41.54 2.33
C PHE A 25 25.88 -42.16 3.67
N ALA A 26 25.67 -43.46 3.88
CA ALA A 26 25.97 -44.13 5.15
C ALA A 26 27.40 -44.72 5.17
N GLY A 27 28.40 -43.95 5.62
CA GLY A 27 29.78 -44.46 5.72
C GLY A 27 30.79 -43.52 6.41
N SER A 28 31.92 -44.07 6.89
CA SER A 28 33.05 -43.29 7.45
C SER A 28 33.90 -42.69 6.32
N VAL A 29 33.86 -41.37 6.14
CA VAL A 29 34.70 -40.69 5.12
C VAL A 29 35.85 -39.98 5.82
N ASP A 30 37.04 -40.58 5.74
CA ASP A 30 38.31 -39.93 6.08
C ASP A 30 38.72 -38.98 4.94
N ALA A 31 39.43 -37.92 5.30
CA ALA A 31 39.68 -36.74 4.47
C ALA A 31 40.23 -37.05 3.06
N THR A 32 39.51 -36.66 1.99
CA THR A 32 40.07 -36.03 0.77
C THR A 32 38.96 -35.75 -0.28
N GLY A 33 38.75 -34.46 -0.60
CA GLY A 33 38.42 -34.01 -1.96
C GLY A 33 36.98 -34.01 -2.47
N LEU A 34 35.94 -34.17 -1.64
CA LEU A 34 34.56 -33.94 -2.08
C LEU A 34 34.00 -32.63 -1.50
N VAL A 35 33.68 -31.69 -2.39
CA VAL A 35 32.90 -30.49 -2.09
C VAL A 35 31.43 -30.82 -2.28
N PRO A 36 30.61 -30.96 -1.21
CA PRO A 36 29.18 -31.13 -1.37
C PRO A 36 28.61 -29.85 -1.99
N THR A 37 27.85 -29.99 -3.08
CA THR A 37 27.07 -28.90 -3.67
C THR A 37 25.63 -29.11 -3.26
N VAL A 38 25.10 -28.29 -2.34
CA VAL A 38 23.71 -28.38 -1.92
C VAL A 38 22.86 -27.57 -2.91
N TRP A 39 21.95 -28.25 -3.61
CA TRP A 39 20.92 -27.62 -4.43
C TRP A 39 19.64 -27.45 -3.60
N PHE A 40 18.94 -26.33 -3.76
CA PHE A 40 17.66 -26.06 -3.11
C PHE A 40 16.60 -25.89 -4.19
N ASP A 41 15.67 -26.85 -4.28
CA ASP A 41 14.47 -26.73 -5.13
C ASP A 41 13.22 -26.63 -4.24
N PHE A 42 12.44 -25.57 -4.46
CA PHE A 42 11.16 -25.33 -3.77
C PHE A 42 10.01 -25.65 -4.72
N GLU A 43 9.33 -26.80 -4.54
CA GLU A 43 8.11 -27.11 -5.30
C GLU A 43 6.88 -26.43 -4.66
N THR A 44 6.04 -25.75 -5.46
CA THR A 44 4.74 -25.24 -5.02
C THR A 44 3.58 -25.81 -5.85
N GLN A 45 2.51 -26.19 -5.16
CA GLN A 45 1.16 -26.40 -5.71
C GLN A 45 0.59 -25.09 -6.29
N PRO A 46 -0.36 -25.16 -7.25
CA PRO A 46 -1.14 -23.99 -7.65
C PRO A 46 -1.96 -23.46 -6.47
N ASP A 47 -2.02 -22.13 -6.36
CA ASP A 47 -2.82 -21.40 -5.38
C ASP A 47 -4.26 -21.90 -5.35
N VAL A 48 -4.67 -22.48 -4.22
CA VAL A 48 -6.09 -22.57 -3.85
C VAL A 48 -6.44 -21.64 -2.70
N ASN A 49 -5.48 -20.96 -2.05
CA ASN A 49 -5.73 -20.08 -0.90
C ASN A 49 -4.72 -18.91 -0.73
N GLY A 50 -4.36 -18.22 -1.80
CA GLY A 50 -3.79 -16.85 -1.72
C GLY A 50 -2.37 -16.70 -1.17
N LEU A 51 -1.40 -17.47 -1.67
CA LEU A 51 0.03 -17.33 -1.36
C LEU A 51 0.78 -16.66 -2.51
N SER A 52 1.41 -15.49 -2.26
CA SER A 52 2.08 -14.71 -3.31
C SER A 52 3.41 -15.32 -3.79
N ALA A 53 3.56 -15.45 -5.11
CA ALA A 53 4.69 -16.04 -5.84
C ALA A 53 5.92 -15.10 -6.04
N ALA A 54 6.48 -14.52 -4.98
CA ALA A 54 7.57 -13.52 -5.12
C ALA A 54 9.01 -14.08 -5.19
N ASN A 55 9.25 -15.39 -5.02
CA ASN A 55 10.61 -15.93 -4.92
C ASN A 55 10.94 -16.98 -5.98
N LYS A 56 11.09 -16.51 -7.23
CA LYS A 56 11.65 -17.29 -8.34
C LYS A 56 13.13 -16.95 -8.51
N GLY A 57 14.04 -17.90 -8.27
CA GLY A 57 15.44 -17.76 -8.64
C GLY A 57 16.23 -19.04 -8.37
N SER A 58 16.93 -19.54 -9.40
CA SER A 58 17.97 -20.55 -9.23
C SER A 58 19.18 -19.88 -8.57
N ALA A 59 19.50 -20.21 -7.32
CA ALA A 59 20.74 -19.78 -6.69
C ALA A 59 21.74 -20.92 -6.70
N SER A 60 22.81 -20.81 -7.50
CA SER A 60 23.96 -21.71 -7.37
C SER A 60 24.83 -21.24 -6.21
N VAL A 61 24.99 -22.06 -5.17
CA VAL A 61 26.00 -21.82 -4.13
C VAL A 61 27.28 -22.56 -4.55
N SER A 62 28.32 -21.80 -4.92
CA SER A 62 29.63 -22.37 -5.26
C SER A 62 30.58 -22.34 -4.06
N PHE A 63 31.11 -23.49 -3.64
CA PHE A 63 32.22 -23.59 -2.70
C PHE A 63 33.50 -23.95 -3.46
N LYS A 64 34.61 -23.25 -3.19
CA LYS A 64 35.94 -23.64 -3.69
C LYS A 64 36.64 -24.47 -2.62
N ASP A 65 37.19 -25.61 -3.05
CA ASP A 65 38.19 -26.39 -2.34
C ASP A 65 39.55 -26.14 -2.98
N GLU A 66 40.58 -25.97 -2.16
CA GLU A 66 41.97 -26.13 -2.61
C GLU A 66 42.69 -27.04 -1.61
N GLY A 67 42.95 -28.29 -2.04
CA GLY A 67 43.87 -29.23 -1.38
C GLY A 67 45.31 -28.68 -1.36
N SER A 68 46.32 -29.23 -0.67
CA SER A 68 46.47 -30.47 0.09
C SER A 68 47.73 -30.34 0.99
N ASN A 69 47.75 -31.07 2.10
CA ASN A 69 48.87 -31.65 2.85
C ASN A 69 50.16 -30.84 3.15
N ALA A 70 50.32 -30.48 4.44
CA ALA A 70 51.49 -30.61 5.35
C ALA A 70 52.93 -30.35 4.82
N TYR A 71 53.83 -29.60 5.48
CA TYR A 71 54.26 -29.67 6.89
C TYR A 71 55.07 -28.41 7.31
N GLY A 72 54.77 -27.86 8.50
CA GLY A 72 55.68 -27.06 9.36
C GLY A 72 55.97 -25.60 8.95
N THR A 73 55.91 -24.67 9.93
CA THR A 73 56.53 -23.31 9.96
C THR A 73 56.73 -22.51 8.65
N GLY A 74 56.13 -21.31 8.57
CA GLY A 74 56.77 -20.12 7.98
C GLY A 74 56.19 -19.49 6.70
N ALA A 75 55.26 -18.53 6.89
CA ALA A 75 54.86 -17.34 6.08
C ALA A 75 55.01 -17.33 4.54
N THR A 76 54.01 -16.94 3.73
CA THR A 76 53.42 -15.58 3.65
C THR A 76 52.16 -15.58 2.77
N GLY A 77 51.13 -14.84 3.20
CA GLY A 77 50.04 -14.32 2.34
C GLY A 77 48.70 -15.08 2.39
N GLY A 78 47.69 -14.50 3.07
CA GLY A 78 46.28 -14.88 2.91
C GLY A 78 45.56 -15.36 4.16
N TYR A 79 45.26 -14.42 5.06
CA TYR A 79 44.29 -14.42 6.17
C TYR A 79 43.91 -15.74 6.85
N ALA A 80 44.42 -15.92 8.08
CA ALA A 80 43.67 -16.58 9.14
C ALA A 80 42.36 -15.82 9.36
N LEU A 81 41.22 -16.51 9.27
CA LEU A 81 39.93 -15.98 9.67
C LEU A 81 39.75 -16.27 11.15
N ASP A 82 39.99 -15.24 11.95
CA ASP A 82 39.57 -15.14 13.33
C ASP A 82 38.03 -15.24 13.40
N THR A 83 37.53 -16.28 14.06
CA THR A 83 36.09 -16.54 14.25
C THR A 83 35.51 -15.80 15.45
N SER A 84 36.28 -14.93 16.11
CA SER A 84 35.83 -14.24 17.33
C SER A 84 34.85 -13.08 17.08
N SER A 85 34.63 -12.66 15.82
CA SER A 85 33.78 -11.51 15.47
C SER A 85 32.69 -11.77 14.42
N TRP A 86 32.31 -13.03 14.20
CA TRP A 86 31.26 -13.34 13.22
C TRP A 86 29.90 -12.76 13.64
N THR A 87 29.30 -11.94 12.77
CA THR A 87 27.85 -11.67 12.75
C THR A 87 27.22 -12.60 11.70
N PRO A 88 26.15 -13.35 12.02
CA PRO A 88 25.53 -14.29 11.08
C PRO A 88 24.60 -13.57 10.08
N TYR A 89 24.17 -14.30 9.04
CA TYR A 89 22.99 -14.10 8.15
C TYR A 89 23.31 -13.86 6.66
N THR A 90 22.82 -14.79 5.83
CA THR A 90 22.40 -14.50 4.46
C THR A 90 20.97 -15.00 4.32
N GLU A 91 20.06 -14.11 3.94
CA GLU A 91 18.66 -14.44 3.69
C GLU A 91 18.56 -15.15 2.34
N LEU A 92 17.99 -16.35 2.32
CA LEU A 92 17.78 -17.11 1.08
C LEU A 92 16.38 -16.87 0.50
N GLY A 93 15.41 -16.45 1.32
CA GLY A 93 14.06 -16.05 0.91
C GLY A 93 13.02 -16.05 2.04
N THR A 94 11.82 -15.50 1.76
CA THR A 94 10.65 -15.41 2.64
C THR A 94 9.42 -16.09 2.02
N PHE A 95 8.55 -16.71 2.81
CA PHE A 95 7.25 -17.19 2.30
C PHE A 95 6.17 -17.05 3.38
N SER A 96 4.93 -16.76 2.99
CA SER A 96 3.79 -16.64 3.91
C SER A 96 3.01 -17.94 4.00
N THR A 97 2.31 -18.15 5.13
CA THR A 97 1.21 -19.12 5.25
C THR A 97 0.01 -18.40 5.86
N ALA A 98 -1.16 -19.05 5.94
CA ALA A 98 -2.37 -18.47 6.53
C ALA A 98 -2.21 -17.98 8.00
N GLY A 99 -1.10 -18.34 8.68
CA GLY A 99 -0.75 -17.91 10.04
C GLY A 99 0.32 -16.81 10.15
N GLY A 100 0.73 -16.16 9.04
CA GLY A 100 1.71 -15.06 9.03
C GLY A 100 3.00 -15.34 8.22
N PRO A 101 3.89 -14.34 8.04
CA PRO A 101 5.11 -14.49 7.25
C PRO A 101 6.18 -15.32 7.97
N PHE A 102 6.83 -16.21 7.21
CA PHE A 102 8.01 -16.95 7.64
C PHE A 102 9.25 -16.59 6.80
N THR A 103 10.45 -16.57 7.43
CA THR A 103 11.74 -16.27 6.78
C THR A 103 12.67 -17.49 6.85
N ILE A 104 13.27 -17.92 5.73
CA ILE A 104 14.33 -18.94 5.72
C ILE A 104 15.70 -18.25 5.69
N SER A 105 16.54 -18.54 6.68
CA SER A 105 17.93 -18.07 6.75
C SER A 105 18.90 -19.23 6.94
N LEU A 106 20.08 -19.18 6.34
CA LEU A 106 21.12 -20.21 6.50
C LEU A 106 22.24 -19.71 7.41
N VAL A 107 22.66 -20.53 8.37
CA VAL A 107 23.76 -20.22 9.30
C VAL A 107 24.74 -21.41 9.33
N MET A 108 26.00 -21.17 8.99
CA MET A 108 27.06 -22.17 9.12
C MET A 108 27.94 -21.82 10.32
N ASN A 109 28.18 -22.78 11.20
CA ASN A 109 29.14 -22.63 12.30
C ASN A 109 30.17 -23.75 12.16
N LEU A 110 31.37 -23.41 11.68
CA LEU A 110 32.46 -24.35 11.46
C LEU A 110 33.47 -24.23 12.61
N GLY A 111 33.12 -24.81 13.75
CA GLY A 111 34.02 -24.94 14.90
C GLY A 111 34.67 -26.33 14.94
N THR A 112 35.86 -26.45 15.54
CA THR A 112 36.71 -27.65 15.52
C THR A 112 36.09 -28.93 16.11
N THR A 113 34.93 -28.86 16.76
CA THR A 113 34.20 -30.01 17.31
C THR A 113 32.72 -30.10 16.88
N ALA A 114 32.24 -29.15 16.05
CA ALA A 114 30.87 -29.11 15.55
C ALA A 114 30.86 -28.67 14.09
N ASN A 115 31.01 -29.63 13.18
CA ASN A 115 30.87 -29.39 11.75
C ASN A 115 29.42 -29.67 11.34
N GLY A 116 28.60 -28.64 11.22
CA GLY A 116 27.19 -28.76 10.86
C GLY A 116 26.65 -27.57 10.07
N VAL A 117 25.64 -27.81 9.25
CA VAL A 117 24.88 -26.80 8.51
C VAL A 117 23.56 -26.60 9.27
N ALA A 118 23.26 -25.36 9.68
CA ALA A 118 21.97 -25.04 10.29
C ALA A 118 21.11 -24.22 9.32
N LEU A 119 19.87 -24.69 9.13
CA LEU A 119 18.82 -24.04 8.36
C LEU A 119 17.80 -23.49 9.35
N SER A 120 17.46 -22.21 9.31
CA SER A 120 16.55 -21.56 10.28
C SER A 120 15.29 -21.11 9.55
N VAL A 121 14.10 -21.49 10.05
CA VAL A 121 12.80 -21.07 9.50
C VAL A 121 12.05 -20.28 10.59
N ARG A 122 11.90 -18.97 10.40
CA ARG A 122 11.38 -18.01 11.40
C ARG A 122 9.94 -17.65 11.10
N ASN A 123 9.15 -17.26 12.09
CA ASN A 123 8.08 -16.26 11.90
C ASN A 123 8.45 -14.97 12.66
N GLU A 124 7.73 -13.86 12.43
CA GLU A 124 8.00 -12.54 13.04
C GLU A 124 8.00 -12.51 14.59
N ALA A 125 7.75 -13.63 15.28
CA ALA A 125 7.67 -13.70 16.75
C ALA A 125 8.79 -14.53 17.45
N GLY A 126 9.85 -15.01 16.78
CA GLY A 126 11.03 -15.53 17.49
C GLY A 126 11.90 -16.58 16.77
N GLN A 127 13.17 -16.71 17.21
CA GLN A 127 14.22 -17.57 16.64
C GLN A 127 13.91 -19.08 16.72
N LYS A 128 14.07 -19.80 15.60
CA LYS A 128 13.80 -21.24 15.47
C LYS A 128 14.77 -21.89 14.46
N ASP A 129 15.68 -22.75 14.93
CA ASP A 129 16.73 -23.37 14.12
C ASP A 129 16.49 -24.87 13.86
N LEU A 130 16.75 -25.33 12.64
CA LEU A 130 16.97 -26.72 12.23
C LEU A 130 18.48 -26.93 12.10
N VAL A 131 19.05 -27.90 12.83
CA VAL A 131 20.51 -28.12 12.92
C VAL A 131 20.86 -29.50 12.35
N VAL A 132 21.65 -29.54 11.28
CA VAL A 132 22.20 -30.78 10.69
C VAL A 132 23.67 -30.90 11.09
N ARG A 133 24.07 -32.00 11.74
CA ARG A 133 25.45 -32.20 12.24
C ARG A 133 26.15 -33.38 11.55
N ARG A 134 27.45 -33.25 11.28
CA ARG A 134 28.32 -34.35 10.83
C ARG A 134 28.89 -35.13 12.03
N GLY A 135 28.61 -36.44 12.09
CA GLY A 135 29.21 -37.37 13.04
C GLY A 135 30.48 -38.06 12.53
N ALA A 136 31.36 -38.50 13.44
CA ALA A 136 32.64 -39.17 13.13
C ALA A 136 32.55 -40.71 13.10
N THR A 137 31.39 -41.29 13.42
CA THR A 137 31.10 -42.73 13.40
C THR A 137 29.68 -42.91 12.86
N ALA A 138 29.31 -44.07 12.29
CA ALA A 138 28.01 -44.31 11.63
C ALA A 138 27.12 -45.28 12.41
N GLY A 139 25.79 -45.14 12.28
CA GLY A 139 24.85 -46.22 12.64
C GLY A 139 23.43 -45.84 13.09
N LEU A 140 23.15 -44.59 13.47
CA LEU A 140 21.82 -44.17 13.96
C LEU A 140 21.42 -42.79 13.41
N LEU A 141 20.27 -42.73 12.72
CA LEU A 141 19.61 -41.49 12.30
C LEU A 141 18.50 -41.17 13.31
N VAL A 142 18.65 -40.06 14.02
CA VAL A 142 17.64 -39.54 14.95
C VAL A 142 16.96 -38.33 14.35
N VAL A 143 15.63 -38.31 14.44
CA VAL A 143 14.78 -37.17 14.11
C VAL A 143 14.02 -36.76 15.36
N GLY A 144 14.36 -35.60 15.92
CA GLY A 144 13.66 -35.04 17.07
C GLY A 144 12.54 -34.09 16.66
N CYS A 145 11.36 -34.22 17.28
CA CYS A 145 10.31 -33.20 17.24
C CYS A 145 9.86 -32.76 18.64
N GLY A 146 9.68 -31.45 18.89
CA GLY A 146 9.16 -30.97 20.19
C GLY A 146 9.49 -29.52 20.59
N THR A 147 8.99 -29.12 21.79
CA THR A 147 9.19 -27.79 22.42
C THR A 147 10.38 -27.78 23.40
N TRP A 148 11.05 -26.63 23.55
CA TRP A 148 12.39 -26.47 24.18
C TRP A 148 12.55 -26.90 25.66
N LYS A 149 11.55 -27.49 26.34
CA LYS A 149 11.63 -27.64 27.82
C LYS A 149 11.09 -28.91 28.48
N ALA A 150 10.73 -29.97 27.76
CA ALA A 150 10.35 -31.23 28.41
C ALA A 150 11.38 -32.33 28.12
N ALA A 151 11.97 -32.88 29.18
CA ALA A 151 12.90 -34.01 29.17
C ALA A 151 12.22 -35.36 28.85
N ALA A 152 11.26 -35.38 27.92
CA ALA A 152 10.58 -36.58 27.44
C ALA A 152 10.38 -36.43 25.92
N ASN A 153 11.26 -37.09 25.18
CA ASN A 153 11.48 -36.90 23.75
C ASN A 153 10.36 -37.51 22.90
N SER A 154 9.87 -36.76 21.91
CA SER A 154 9.15 -37.29 20.75
C SER A 154 10.14 -37.48 19.60
N GLN A 155 10.71 -38.69 19.50
CA GLN A 155 11.81 -39.02 18.59
C GLN A 155 11.40 -40.13 17.62
N LEU A 156 11.78 -39.95 16.35
CA LEU A 156 11.76 -41.00 15.34
C LEU A 156 13.20 -41.40 15.07
N GLU A 157 13.50 -42.68 15.24
CA GLU A 157 14.85 -43.21 15.08
C GLU A 157 14.82 -44.35 14.08
N THR A 158 15.86 -44.41 13.25
CA THR A 158 16.11 -45.55 12.37
C THR A 158 17.61 -45.73 12.16
N SER A 159 18.03 -46.98 11.95
CA SER A 159 19.41 -47.26 11.55
C SER A 159 19.49 -47.28 10.02
N LEU A 160 20.39 -46.50 9.45
CA LEU A 160 20.72 -46.56 8.02
C LEU A 160 21.75 -47.67 7.72
N GLY A 161 22.18 -48.45 8.72
CA GLY A 161 23.32 -49.35 8.57
C GLY A 161 24.64 -48.60 8.34
N ASN A 162 25.72 -49.36 8.12
CA ASN A 162 27.02 -48.86 7.68
C ASN A 162 27.39 -49.60 6.40
N ASP A 163 26.56 -49.45 5.38
CA ASP A 163 26.58 -50.24 4.15
C ASP A 163 27.26 -49.52 2.97
N SER A 164 27.71 -48.28 3.16
CA SER A 164 28.32 -47.43 2.12
C SER A 164 27.39 -47.16 0.93
N ALA A 165 26.07 -47.18 1.14
CA ALA A 165 25.07 -46.81 0.15
C ALA A 165 24.51 -45.39 0.37
N TRP A 166 23.90 -44.84 -0.68
CA TRP A 166 23.08 -43.64 -0.58
C TRP A 166 21.64 -44.05 -0.31
N HIS A 167 20.99 -43.40 0.65
CA HIS A 167 19.58 -43.64 0.99
C HIS A 167 18.75 -42.39 0.79
N LEU A 168 17.51 -42.55 0.33
CA LEU A 168 16.50 -41.50 0.37
C LEU A 168 15.86 -41.46 1.75
N VAL A 169 16.04 -40.37 2.48
CA VAL A 169 15.42 -40.16 3.79
C VAL A 169 14.30 -39.12 3.63
N SER A 170 13.09 -39.48 4.06
CA SER A 170 11.90 -38.62 3.92
C SER A 170 11.13 -38.51 5.22
N ILE A 171 10.70 -37.29 5.59
CA ILE A 171 9.91 -37.03 6.80
C ILE A 171 8.58 -36.39 6.47
N VAL A 172 7.51 -37.17 6.59
CA VAL A 172 6.14 -36.72 6.27
C VAL A 172 5.47 -36.24 7.55
N VAL A 173 5.06 -34.97 7.56
CA VAL A 173 4.29 -34.37 8.66
C VAL A 173 2.84 -34.19 8.22
N GLU A 174 1.92 -34.76 8.99
CA GLU A 174 0.47 -34.67 8.78
C GLU A 174 -0.21 -34.11 10.03
N ALA A 175 -1.49 -33.73 9.92
CA ALA A 175 -2.27 -33.17 11.04
C ALA A 175 -2.30 -34.09 12.29
N THR A 176 -2.09 -35.39 12.09
CA THR A 176 -2.16 -36.42 13.12
C THR A 176 -0.80 -36.88 13.63
N GLY A 177 0.33 -36.48 13.02
CA GLY A 177 1.65 -36.93 13.46
C GLY A 177 2.77 -36.79 12.43
N VAL A 178 3.88 -37.50 12.68
CA VAL A 178 5.09 -37.50 11.84
C VAL A 178 5.49 -38.92 11.51
N SER A 179 5.89 -39.15 10.26
CA SER A 179 6.41 -40.43 9.79
C SER A 179 7.78 -40.24 9.11
N LEU A 180 8.70 -41.15 9.39
CA LEU A 180 10.04 -41.22 8.81
C LEU A 180 10.11 -42.42 7.87
N TYR A 181 10.57 -42.18 6.65
CA TYR A 181 10.76 -43.18 5.61
C TYR A 181 12.22 -43.23 5.17
N VAL A 182 12.69 -44.43 4.86
CA VAL A 182 14.00 -44.70 4.25
C VAL A 182 13.76 -45.49 2.98
N ASP A 183 14.26 -44.99 1.85
CA ASP A 183 14.09 -45.58 0.51
C ASP A 183 12.63 -45.83 0.10
N GLY A 184 11.74 -44.99 0.64
CA GLY A 184 10.29 -45.07 0.43
C GLY A 184 9.55 -46.04 1.36
N ASP A 185 10.26 -46.79 2.21
CA ASP A 185 9.67 -47.70 3.20
C ASP A 185 9.56 -47.03 4.57
N LEU A 186 8.44 -47.27 5.27
CA LEU A 186 8.19 -46.65 6.58
C LEU A 186 9.18 -47.21 7.60
N ALA A 187 10.04 -46.34 8.13
CA ALA A 187 11.05 -46.69 9.10
C ALA A 187 10.59 -46.46 10.54
N SER A 188 9.87 -45.35 10.79
CA SER A 188 9.36 -45.01 12.12
C SER A 188 8.20 -44.01 12.02
N SER A 189 7.29 -43.98 12.99
CA SER A 189 6.19 -43.01 13.02
C SER A 189 5.71 -42.69 14.43
N MET A 190 5.14 -41.51 14.62
CA MET A 190 4.53 -41.09 15.87
C MET A 190 3.26 -40.29 15.64
N THR A 191 2.34 -40.38 16.59
CA THR A 191 1.07 -39.64 16.59
C THR A 191 1.19 -38.46 17.56
N ASP A 192 1.12 -37.23 17.04
CA ASP A 192 1.08 -36.01 17.85
C ASP A 192 0.25 -34.95 17.12
N SER A 193 -1.00 -34.80 17.56
CA SER A 193 -1.99 -33.89 16.97
C SER A 193 -1.72 -32.41 17.27
N THR A 194 -0.69 -32.09 18.07
CA THR A 194 -0.35 -30.72 18.46
C THR A 194 0.69 -30.06 17.55
N LEU A 195 1.32 -30.84 16.66
CA LEU A 195 2.40 -30.41 15.76
C LEU A 195 2.01 -29.34 14.74
N LEU A 196 0.75 -29.33 14.29
CA LEU A 196 0.21 -28.41 13.27
C LEU A 196 -0.95 -27.53 13.78
N SER A 197 -1.10 -27.35 15.10
CA SER A 197 -2.22 -26.56 15.63
C SER A 197 -2.19 -25.10 15.11
N THR A 198 -3.34 -24.61 14.65
CA THR A 198 -3.52 -23.30 13.97
C THR A 198 -3.21 -22.08 14.83
N THR A 199 -2.84 -22.26 16.09
CA THR A 199 -2.53 -21.19 17.05
C THR A 199 -1.05 -21.06 17.41
N GLY A 200 -0.16 -21.79 16.73
CA GLY A 200 1.28 -21.55 16.78
C GLY A 200 2.11 -22.83 16.91
N CYS A 201 2.71 -23.26 15.79
CA CYS A 201 3.66 -24.37 15.81
C CYS A 201 4.94 -23.97 16.56
N ALA A 202 5.19 -24.64 17.70
CA ALA A 202 6.38 -24.47 18.53
C ALA A 202 7.39 -25.64 18.40
N SER A 203 7.17 -26.52 17.42
CA SER A 203 7.94 -27.76 17.27
C SER A 203 9.16 -27.56 16.37
N ARG A 204 10.31 -28.04 16.82
CA ARG A 204 11.57 -28.10 16.05
C ARG A 204 11.63 -29.41 15.29
N PHE A 205 12.25 -29.43 14.13
CA PHE A 205 12.65 -30.67 13.45
C PHE A 205 14.17 -30.71 13.38
N GLN A 206 14.74 -31.84 13.76
CA GLN A 206 16.18 -32.05 13.76
C GLN A 206 16.54 -33.27 12.91
N PHE A 207 17.64 -33.19 12.17
CA PHE A 207 18.18 -34.29 11.38
C PHE A 207 19.61 -34.58 11.86
N GLY A 208 19.85 -35.79 12.39
CA GLY A 208 21.14 -36.20 12.93
C GLY A 208 21.14 -36.33 14.46
N SER A 209 22.23 -36.03 15.16
CA SER A 209 22.38 -36.29 16.62
C SER A 209 21.63 -35.31 17.53
N HIS A 210 21.20 -35.72 18.72
CA HIS A 210 20.45 -34.92 19.72
C HIS A 210 20.94 -33.47 19.95
N LEU A 211 20.01 -32.49 20.02
CA LEU A 211 20.32 -31.06 20.16
C LEU A 211 20.97 -30.69 21.52
N SER A 212 20.62 -31.42 22.60
CA SER A 212 21.15 -31.18 23.96
C SER A 212 22.57 -31.70 24.21
N GLY A 213 23.26 -32.18 23.18
CA GLY A 213 24.54 -32.86 23.31
C GLY A 213 24.38 -34.37 23.51
N VAL A 214 25.47 -35.10 23.27
CA VAL A 214 25.56 -36.57 23.30
C VAL A 214 25.16 -37.10 24.68
N GLN A 215 24.19 -38.02 24.77
CA GLN A 215 23.96 -38.79 26.00
C GLN A 215 24.65 -40.16 25.88
N GLY A 216 25.70 -40.38 26.67
CA GLY A 216 26.32 -41.72 26.82
C GLY A 216 26.89 -42.31 25.52
N ASP A 217 26.62 -43.60 25.29
CA ASP A 217 27.18 -44.45 24.22
C ASP A 217 26.58 -44.21 22.82
N GLU A 218 25.93 -43.06 22.61
CA GLU A 218 25.22 -42.70 21.39
C GLU A 218 26.19 -42.55 20.20
N VAL A 219 26.14 -43.49 19.26
CA VAL A 219 26.92 -43.47 18.02
C VAL A 219 26.25 -42.50 17.04
N LYS A 220 26.95 -41.44 16.63
CA LYS A 220 26.40 -40.41 15.74
C LYS A 220 25.95 -41.01 14.40
N GLY A 221 25.00 -40.36 13.72
CA GLY A 221 24.81 -40.52 12.28
C GLY A 221 25.88 -39.71 11.54
N GLY A 222 26.81 -40.38 10.88
CA GLY A 222 27.81 -39.76 10.00
C GLY A 222 27.50 -40.13 8.54
N GLY A 223 27.36 -39.12 7.68
CA GLY A 223 27.12 -39.30 6.25
C GLY A 223 27.26 -38.03 5.40
N LEU A 224 27.39 -38.19 4.09
CA LEU A 224 27.33 -37.08 3.12
C LEU A 224 25.87 -36.82 2.70
N ILE A 225 25.52 -35.58 2.34
CA ILE A 225 24.21 -35.22 1.79
C ILE A 225 24.43 -34.70 0.37
N ASP A 226 23.68 -35.22 -0.60
CA ASP A 226 23.79 -34.83 -2.02
C ASP A 226 22.63 -33.93 -2.47
N ASP A 227 21.39 -34.21 -2.05
CA ASP A 227 20.20 -33.41 -2.37
C ASP A 227 19.31 -33.15 -1.15
N PHE A 228 18.61 -32.01 -1.13
CA PHE A 228 17.66 -31.63 -0.09
C PHE A 228 16.45 -30.88 -0.68
N ARG A 229 15.25 -31.42 -0.50
CA ARG A 229 13.99 -30.87 -1.03
C ARG A 229 12.97 -30.64 0.07
N ILE A 230 12.13 -29.62 -0.12
CA ILE A 230 10.97 -29.36 0.74
C ILE A 230 9.71 -29.38 -0.12
N HIS A 231 8.73 -30.22 0.25
CA HIS A 231 7.43 -30.25 -0.40
C HIS A 231 6.37 -29.61 0.50
N ASN A 232 5.41 -28.95 -0.14
CA ASN A 232 4.28 -28.29 0.53
C ASN A 232 3.05 -29.20 0.69
N ALA A 233 3.19 -30.49 0.38
CA ALA A 233 2.21 -31.54 0.63
C ALA A 233 2.91 -32.80 1.18
N ALA A 234 2.15 -33.57 1.96
CA ALA A 234 2.58 -34.90 2.43
C ALA A 234 2.66 -35.87 1.23
N LEU A 235 3.86 -36.40 0.95
CA LEU A 235 4.02 -37.42 -0.07
C LEU A 235 3.60 -38.79 0.45
N THR A 236 2.95 -39.56 -0.42
CA THR A 236 2.60 -40.96 -0.15
C THR A 236 3.84 -41.85 -0.21
N PRO A 237 3.84 -43.02 0.46
CA PRO A 237 4.92 -44.00 0.37
C PRO A 237 5.30 -44.35 -1.07
N VAL A 238 4.31 -44.43 -1.97
CA VAL A 238 4.49 -44.73 -3.40
C VAL A 238 5.27 -43.62 -4.12
N GLN A 239 4.99 -42.35 -3.82
CA GLN A 239 5.70 -41.21 -4.40
C GLN A 239 7.14 -41.13 -3.91
N MET A 240 7.38 -41.38 -2.61
CA MET A 240 8.72 -41.40 -2.05
C MET A 240 9.55 -42.55 -2.66
N LYS A 241 8.94 -43.71 -2.91
CA LYS A 241 9.60 -44.83 -3.58
C LYS A 241 9.90 -44.54 -5.06
N ALA A 242 9.01 -43.82 -5.75
CA ALA A 242 9.25 -43.33 -7.12
C ALA A 242 10.45 -42.37 -7.19
N ILE A 243 10.57 -41.47 -6.20
CA ILE A 243 11.74 -40.59 -6.06
C ILE A 243 12.99 -41.42 -5.80
N ALA A 244 12.96 -42.38 -4.88
CA ALA A 244 14.12 -43.22 -4.58
C ALA A 244 14.65 -43.97 -5.82
N ILE A 245 13.73 -44.41 -6.69
CA ILE A 245 14.03 -45.01 -8.00
C ILE A 245 14.59 -43.99 -8.99
N GLU A 246 14.04 -42.78 -9.01
CA GLU A 246 14.51 -41.69 -9.87
C GLU A 246 16.00 -41.38 -9.61
N TYR A 247 16.42 -41.41 -8.34
CA TYR A 247 17.81 -41.20 -7.93
C TYR A 247 18.70 -42.45 -8.03
N GLY A 248 18.13 -43.62 -8.39
CA GLY A 248 18.88 -44.86 -8.51
C GLY A 248 19.26 -45.50 -7.18
N LEU A 249 18.49 -45.23 -6.12
CA LEU A 249 18.79 -45.62 -4.74
C LEU A 249 18.13 -46.94 -4.33
N VAL A 250 17.28 -47.51 -5.19
CA VAL A 250 16.63 -48.81 -5.00
C VAL A 250 16.86 -49.67 -6.24
N VAL A 251 17.38 -50.89 -6.05
CA VAL A 251 17.61 -51.88 -7.12
C VAL A 251 16.32 -52.62 -7.39
N ILE A 252 15.83 -52.59 -8.63
CA ILE A 252 14.52 -53.14 -8.91
C ILE A 252 14.45 -53.88 -10.24
N GLY A 253 14.74 -55.16 -10.20
CA GLY A 253 14.49 -56.06 -11.32
C GLY A 253 13.02 -56.37 -11.54
N ASP A 254 12.11 -55.84 -10.70
CA ASP A 254 10.67 -56.12 -10.71
C ASP A 254 9.77 -54.87 -10.77
N MET A 255 10.28 -53.71 -11.22
CA MET A 255 9.48 -52.46 -11.27
C MET A 255 9.42 -51.77 -12.63
N LEU A 256 8.24 -51.18 -12.88
CA LEU A 256 7.99 -50.20 -13.94
C LEU A 256 7.58 -48.86 -13.30
N ALA A 257 8.44 -47.85 -13.40
CA ALA A 257 8.13 -46.48 -13.01
C ALA A 257 7.48 -45.72 -14.19
N ILE A 258 6.50 -44.87 -13.89
CA ILE A 258 5.70 -44.13 -14.88
C ILE A 258 5.68 -42.65 -14.48
N ALA A 259 6.13 -41.78 -15.38
CA ALA A 259 6.20 -40.33 -15.20
C ALA A 259 5.73 -39.59 -16.45
N GLY A 260 5.43 -38.30 -16.33
CA GLY A 260 5.12 -37.39 -17.43
C GLY A 260 6.23 -36.34 -17.64
N ASN A 261 6.45 -35.93 -18.88
CA ASN A 261 7.36 -34.86 -19.25
C ASN A 261 6.61 -33.79 -20.06
N PRO A 262 6.68 -32.50 -19.70
CA PRO A 262 7.43 -31.92 -18.57
C PRO A 262 6.77 -32.11 -17.19
N LYS A 263 5.53 -32.59 -17.12
CA LYS A 263 4.80 -32.85 -15.88
C LYS A 263 3.82 -34.01 -16.06
N ASP A 264 3.41 -34.62 -14.95
CA ASP A 264 2.35 -35.62 -14.88
C ASP A 264 0.98 -34.98 -15.24
N TRP A 265 0.60 -35.09 -16.52
CA TRP A 265 -0.66 -34.57 -17.06
C TRP A 265 -1.55 -35.67 -17.64
N GLY A 266 -2.81 -35.35 -17.90
CA GLY A 266 -3.77 -36.33 -18.44
C GLY A 266 -3.99 -37.53 -17.52
N THR A 267 -4.50 -38.62 -18.08
CA THR A 267 -4.69 -39.90 -17.38
C THR A 267 -3.84 -40.97 -18.06
N VAL A 268 -3.06 -41.71 -17.27
CA VAL A 268 -2.19 -42.78 -17.77
C VAL A 268 -2.52 -44.12 -17.12
N VAL A 269 -2.27 -45.21 -17.85
CA VAL A 269 -2.40 -46.59 -17.39
C VAL A 269 -1.08 -47.31 -17.69
N PRO A 270 -0.47 -48.03 -16.72
CA PRO A 270 -0.72 -47.90 -15.29
C PRO A 270 -0.54 -46.43 -14.83
N GLY A 271 -1.13 -46.08 -13.69
CA GLY A 271 -1.07 -44.71 -13.17
C GLY A 271 0.36 -44.22 -12.93
N TYR A 272 0.56 -42.90 -12.90
CA TYR A 272 1.84 -42.29 -12.50
C TYR A 272 2.34 -42.86 -11.16
N GLY A 273 3.64 -43.04 -11.02
CA GLY A 273 4.27 -43.71 -9.88
C GLY A 273 4.92 -45.04 -10.27
N VAL A 274 4.85 -46.06 -9.41
CA VAL A 274 5.59 -47.32 -9.61
C VAL A 274 4.65 -48.53 -9.55
N THR A 275 4.81 -49.43 -10.51
CA THR A 275 4.23 -50.77 -10.49
C THR A 275 5.29 -51.78 -10.06
N ASN A 276 5.04 -52.54 -8.99
CA ASN A 276 6.01 -53.44 -8.33
C ASN A 276 5.65 -54.93 -8.51
N GLY A 277 6.60 -55.83 -8.26
CA GLY A 277 6.40 -57.29 -8.27
C GLY A 277 6.36 -57.93 -9.65
N LEU A 278 6.95 -57.27 -10.66
CA LEU A 278 7.00 -57.77 -12.04
C LEU A 278 8.07 -58.85 -12.21
N SER A 279 7.70 -59.96 -12.83
CA SER A 279 8.65 -60.97 -13.29
C SER A 279 9.14 -60.65 -14.70
N GLN A 280 10.35 -61.07 -15.04
CA GLN A 280 10.84 -60.98 -16.41
C GLN A 280 9.86 -61.68 -17.36
N GLY A 281 9.43 -60.97 -18.41
CA GLY A 281 8.42 -61.44 -19.36
C GLY A 281 6.98 -61.05 -19.04
N ASP A 282 6.71 -60.42 -17.89
CA ASP A 282 5.38 -59.89 -17.58
C ASP A 282 4.96 -58.82 -18.58
N VAL A 283 3.68 -58.82 -18.94
CA VAL A 283 3.14 -57.98 -20.00
C VAL A 283 2.15 -56.97 -19.42
N ILE A 284 2.40 -55.68 -19.64
CA ILE A 284 1.61 -54.56 -19.12
C ILE A 284 1.09 -53.73 -20.29
N ALA A 285 -0.22 -53.44 -20.27
CA ALA A 285 -0.81 -52.47 -21.19
C ALA A 285 -0.52 -51.05 -20.71
N CYS A 286 0.15 -50.26 -21.54
CA CYS A 286 0.50 -48.87 -21.27
C CYS A 286 -0.32 -47.94 -22.17
N SER A 287 -0.98 -46.92 -21.62
CA SER A 287 -1.69 -45.91 -22.41
C SER A 287 -1.72 -44.55 -21.73
N ALA A 288 -1.71 -43.48 -22.52
CA ALA A 288 -1.90 -42.11 -22.07
C ALA A 288 -3.08 -41.47 -22.83
N VAL A 289 -3.93 -40.77 -22.09
CA VAL A 289 -5.09 -40.03 -22.60
C VAL A 289 -5.00 -38.60 -22.13
N GLY A 290 -5.06 -37.66 -23.07
CA GLY A 290 -5.06 -36.23 -22.76
C GLY A 290 -6.39 -35.71 -22.23
N SER A 291 -6.39 -34.43 -21.86
CA SER A 291 -7.59 -33.70 -21.47
C SER A 291 -7.62 -32.32 -22.14
N GLU A 292 -8.83 -31.87 -22.47
CA GLU A 292 -9.07 -30.57 -23.10
C GLU A 292 -10.24 -29.91 -22.38
N THR A 293 -10.02 -28.67 -21.94
CA THR A 293 -11.04 -27.74 -21.44
C THR A 293 -11.09 -26.53 -22.36
N GLU A 294 -11.98 -25.58 -22.07
CA GLU A 294 -12.04 -24.33 -22.84
C GLU A 294 -10.77 -23.47 -22.75
N THR A 295 -9.91 -23.70 -21.74
CA THR A 295 -8.76 -22.85 -21.45
C THR A 295 -7.43 -23.60 -21.30
N THR A 296 -7.47 -24.93 -21.21
CA THR A 296 -6.29 -25.78 -21.02
C THR A 296 -6.35 -26.99 -21.93
N LYS A 297 -5.24 -27.32 -22.59
CA LYS A 297 -5.12 -28.49 -23.46
C LYS A 297 -3.85 -29.26 -23.15
N CYS A 298 -3.97 -30.53 -22.78
CA CYS A 298 -2.84 -31.45 -22.68
C CYS A 298 -3.05 -32.65 -23.60
N CYS A 299 -2.07 -32.92 -24.45
CA CYS A 299 -2.11 -33.99 -25.44
C CYS A 299 -0.87 -34.87 -25.29
N PRO A 300 -1.02 -36.21 -25.18
CA PRO A 300 0.14 -37.09 -25.19
C PRO A 300 0.70 -37.09 -26.62
N ILE A 301 1.98 -36.81 -26.74
CA ILE A 301 2.69 -36.73 -28.04
C ILE A 301 3.63 -37.91 -28.27
N GLY A 302 3.78 -38.78 -27.27
CA GLY A 302 4.62 -39.96 -27.35
C GLY A 302 5.11 -40.42 -25.99
N HIS A 303 6.11 -41.29 -26.00
CA HIS A 303 6.78 -41.73 -24.78
C HIS A 303 8.26 -42.02 -25.01
N SER A 304 9.02 -42.01 -23.92
CA SER A 304 10.42 -42.43 -23.84
C SER A 304 10.52 -43.53 -22.79
N LEU A 305 10.96 -44.72 -23.20
CA LEU A 305 11.13 -45.89 -22.34
C LEU A 305 12.61 -46.11 -22.08
N TYR A 306 12.98 -46.24 -20.81
CA TYR A 306 14.35 -46.50 -20.37
C TYR A 306 14.43 -47.82 -19.62
N SER A 307 15.47 -48.60 -19.87
CA SER A 307 15.90 -49.64 -18.93
C SER A 307 16.71 -49.00 -17.81
N VAL A 308 16.48 -49.41 -16.57
CA VAL A 308 17.10 -48.87 -15.36
C VAL A 308 17.94 -49.98 -14.73
N ALA A 309 19.26 -49.84 -14.79
CA ALA A 309 20.19 -50.77 -14.15
C ALA A 309 20.15 -50.65 -12.63
N SER A 310 20.75 -51.62 -11.94
CA SER A 310 20.82 -51.67 -10.46
C SER A 310 21.54 -50.47 -9.84
N ASP A 311 22.39 -49.78 -10.58
CA ASP A 311 23.07 -48.56 -10.14
C ASP A 311 22.29 -47.26 -10.48
N GLY A 312 21.04 -47.40 -10.96
CA GLY A 312 20.19 -46.30 -11.41
C GLY A 312 20.51 -45.78 -12.81
N THR A 313 21.46 -46.38 -13.53
CA THR A 313 21.80 -45.94 -14.88
C THR A 313 20.63 -46.18 -15.82
N ARG A 314 20.15 -45.11 -16.45
CA ARG A 314 19.09 -45.13 -17.46
C ARG A 314 19.68 -45.29 -18.85
N THR A 315 19.22 -46.29 -19.59
CA THR A 315 19.53 -46.46 -21.01
C THR A 315 18.24 -46.37 -21.80
N LEU A 316 18.20 -45.47 -22.79
CA LEU A 316 17.03 -45.32 -23.66
C LEU A 316 16.83 -46.59 -24.48
N VAL A 317 15.67 -47.22 -24.33
CA VAL A 317 15.26 -48.42 -25.06
C VAL A 317 14.45 -48.02 -26.28
N GLU A 318 13.51 -47.09 -26.10
CA GLU A 318 12.59 -46.67 -27.14
C GLU A 318 12.14 -45.23 -26.93
N GLU A 319 11.93 -44.51 -28.02
CA GLU A 319 11.28 -43.20 -28.05
C GLU A 319 10.45 -43.08 -29.32
N ASN A 320 9.13 -42.93 -29.17
CA ASN A 320 8.20 -42.86 -30.30
C ASN A 320 6.96 -42.01 -29.98
N ALA A 321 6.10 -41.81 -30.98
CA ALA A 321 4.87 -41.01 -30.87
C ALA A 321 3.62 -41.81 -30.46
N ALA A 322 3.76 -43.10 -30.10
CA ALA A 322 2.64 -43.93 -29.68
C ALA A 322 2.15 -43.50 -28.29
N THR A 323 0.84 -43.36 -28.15
CA THR A 323 0.14 -43.01 -26.91
C THR A 323 -0.48 -44.24 -26.23
N SER A 324 -0.28 -45.42 -26.81
CA SER A 324 -0.55 -46.71 -26.20
C SER A 324 0.35 -47.79 -26.78
N PHE A 325 0.79 -48.71 -25.95
CA PHE A 325 1.60 -49.85 -26.34
C PHE A 325 1.56 -50.95 -25.28
N THR A 326 2.18 -52.08 -25.58
CA THR A 326 2.33 -53.18 -24.63
C THR A 326 3.78 -53.27 -24.19
N TYR A 327 4.03 -53.03 -22.91
CA TYR A 327 5.35 -53.16 -22.30
C TYR A 327 5.57 -54.61 -21.85
N THR A 328 6.73 -55.19 -22.18
CA THR A 328 7.16 -56.49 -21.67
C THR A 328 8.35 -56.28 -20.73
N HIS A 329 8.24 -56.76 -19.49
CA HIS A 329 9.23 -56.50 -18.46
C HIS A 329 10.55 -57.24 -18.73
N GLY A 330 11.65 -56.48 -18.71
CA GLY A 330 13.00 -56.99 -18.97
C GLY A 330 13.65 -57.66 -17.75
N ALA A 331 14.96 -57.92 -17.84
CA ALA A 331 15.77 -58.43 -16.72
C ALA A 331 16.19 -57.33 -15.72
N THR A 332 15.83 -56.08 -16.00
CA THR A 332 16.11 -54.90 -15.19
C THR A 332 14.83 -54.06 -15.09
N GLY A 333 14.77 -53.15 -14.11
CA GLY A 333 13.66 -52.20 -14.01
C GLY A 333 13.53 -51.31 -15.24
N ALA A 334 12.40 -50.62 -15.35
CA ALA A 334 12.15 -49.68 -16.43
C ALA A 334 11.50 -48.38 -15.94
N LEU A 335 11.76 -47.30 -16.68
CA LEU A 335 11.11 -46.01 -16.54
C LEU A 335 10.41 -45.69 -17.86
N LEU A 336 9.09 -45.58 -17.81
CA LEU A 336 8.26 -45.06 -18.88
C LEU A 336 7.95 -43.58 -18.62
N VAL A 337 8.35 -42.71 -19.55
CA VAL A 337 8.04 -41.28 -19.51
C VAL A 337 7.06 -40.96 -20.63
N TRP A 338 5.85 -40.52 -20.31
CA TRP A 338 4.91 -39.98 -21.28
C TRP A 338 5.27 -38.54 -21.63
N ASN A 339 5.48 -38.25 -22.90
CA ASN A 339 5.76 -36.90 -23.39
C ASN A 339 4.45 -36.19 -23.71
N TRP A 340 4.29 -34.98 -23.20
CA TRP A 340 3.07 -34.19 -23.32
C TRP A 340 3.31 -32.85 -24.00
N ALA A 341 2.45 -32.50 -24.94
CA ALA A 341 2.25 -31.13 -25.36
C ALA A 341 1.14 -30.51 -24.50
N HIS A 342 1.46 -29.42 -23.80
CA HIS A 342 0.48 -28.67 -23.02
C HIS A 342 0.44 -27.22 -23.49
N SER A 343 -0.76 -26.67 -23.58
CA SER A 343 -0.97 -25.26 -23.88
C SER A 343 -2.08 -24.68 -23.01
N ASN A 344 -1.95 -23.40 -22.72
CA ASN A 344 -2.94 -22.62 -22.00
C ASN A 344 -3.44 -21.49 -22.89
N PHE A 345 -4.74 -21.23 -22.85
CA PHE A 345 -5.33 -20.16 -23.63
C PHE A 345 -5.12 -18.81 -22.95
N VAL A 346 -4.65 -17.82 -23.73
CA VAL A 346 -4.57 -16.43 -23.32
C VAL A 346 -5.69 -15.67 -23.99
N SER A 347 -6.68 -15.23 -23.21
CA SER A 347 -7.79 -14.41 -23.68
C SER A 347 -7.44 -12.92 -23.60
N VAL A 348 -7.72 -12.18 -24.68
CA VAL A 348 -7.48 -10.73 -24.75
C VAL A 348 -8.73 -10.04 -25.29
N ALA A 349 -9.26 -9.07 -24.54
CA ALA A 349 -10.44 -8.30 -24.91
C ALA A 349 -10.12 -6.82 -25.11
N ALA A 350 -10.85 -6.17 -26.02
CA ALA A 350 -10.79 -4.73 -26.25
C ALA A 350 -12.07 -4.06 -25.74
N GLY A 351 -11.92 -2.99 -24.97
CA GLY A 351 -12.98 -2.00 -24.78
C GLY A 351 -13.24 -1.19 -26.06
N ALA A 352 -14.26 -0.33 -26.02
CA ALA A 352 -14.52 0.61 -27.12
C ALA A 352 -13.31 1.53 -27.38
N GLY A 353 -13.11 1.95 -28.63
CA GLY A 353 -12.04 2.90 -29.00
C GLY A 353 -10.73 2.26 -29.46
N GLY A 354 -10.67 0.92 -29.58
CA GLY A 354 -9.49 0.26 -30.13
C GLY A 354 -9.70 -1.23 -30.40
N THR A 355 -8.60 -1.90 -30.70
CA THR A 355 -8.51 -3.36 -30.91
C THR A 355 -7.37 -3.94 -30.07
N VAL A 356 -7.37 -5.25 -29.91
CA VAL A 356 -6.27 -5.98 -29.27
C VAL A 356 -5.80 -7.12 -30.17
N SER A 357 -4.60 -7.64 -29.91
CA SER A 357 -4.13 -8.91 -30.46
C SER A 357 -5.15 -10.01 -30.17
N ALA A 358 -5.40 -10.90 -31.14
CA ALA A 358 -6.23 -12.07 -30.90
C ALA A 358 -5.63 -12.93 -29.77
N GLY A 359 -6.51 -13.49 -28.93
CA GLY A 359 -6.08 -14.52 -27.97
C GLY A 359 -5.59 -15.77 -28.70
N ASP A 360 -4.70 -16.53 -28.05
CA ASP A 360 -4.12 -17.73 -28.64
C ASP A 360 -3.80 -18.81 -27.60
N TRP A 361 -3.62 -20.04 -28.08
CA TRP A 361 -3.09 -21.16 -27.31
C TRP A 361 -1.56 -21.05 -27.22
N VAL A 362 -1.04 -20.93 -26.02
CA VAL A 362 0.39 -20.73 -25.77
C VAL A 362 0.94 -21.99 -25.11
N GLY A 363 2.07 -22.50 -25.63
CA GLY A 363 2.74 -23.65 -25.05
C GLY A 363 3.12 -23.42 -23.59
N TYR A 364 3.10 -24.49 -22.79
CA TYR A 364 3.43 -24.41 -21.37
C TYR A 364 4.85 -23.89 -21.16
N GLY A 365 4.98 -22.75 -20.48
CA GLY A 365 6.27 -22.09 -20.25
C GLY A 365 6.76 -21.21 -21.40
N ASP A 366 6.04 -21.14 -22.52
CA ASP A 366 6.34 -20.20 -23.60
C ASP A 366 5.89 -18.78 -23.24
N SER A 367 6.27 -17.81 -24.07
CA SER A 367 5.88 -16.40 -23.91
C SER A 367 4.83 -15.98 -24.94
N PHE A 368 4.02 -14.99 -24.59
CA PHE A 368 2.99 -14.42 -25.47
C PHE A 368 3.04 -12.91 -25.48
N THR A 369 2.93 -12.27 -26.65
CA THR A 369 2.91 -10.81 -26.76
C THR A 369 1.48 -10.31 -26.87
N VAL A 370 1.09 -9.45 -25.93
CA VAL A 370 -0.23 -8.81 -25.90
C VAL A 370 -0.09 -7.38 -26.42
N VAL A 371 -0.93 -7.01 -27.38
CA VAL A 371 -0.90 -5.68 -28.02
C VAL A 371 -2.30 -5.05 -28.02
N ALA A 372 -2.39 -3.77 -27.70
CA ALA A 372 -3.56 -2.92 -27.86
C ALA A 372 -3.27 -1.85 -28.91
N THR A 373 -4.18 -1.70 -29.87
CA THR A 373 -4.09 -0.72 -30.95
C THR A 373 -5.30 0.22 -30.88
N PRO A 374 -5.13 1.47 -30.41
CA PRO A 374 -6.20 2.47 -30.40
C PRO A 374 -6.67 2.81 -31.81
N TYR A 375 -7.96 3.12 -31.96
CA TYR A 375 -8.48 3.73 -33.19
C TYR A 375 -8.03 5.20 -33.31
N PRO A 376 -8.06 5.79 -34.52
CA PRO A 376 -7.83 7.23 -34.68
C PRO A 376 -8.78 8.03 -33.77
N GLY A 377 -8.24 9.04 -33.07
CA GLY A 377 -8.99 9.81 -32.07
C GLY A 377 -9.01 9.19 -30.67
N TYR A 378 -8.35 8.05 -30.45
CA TYR A 378 -8.25 7.37 -29.16
C TYR A 378 -6.80 7.11 -28.77
N LYS A 379 -6.57 6.93 -27.47
CA LYS A 379 -5.31 6.49 -26.87
C LYS A 379 -5.52 5.28 -25.97
N PHE A 380 -4.48 4.47 -25.86
CA PHE A 380 -4.45 3.38 -24.89
C PHE A 380 -4.40 3.98 -23.48
N HIS A 381 -5.24 3.47 -22.58
CA HIS A 381 -5.30 3.94 -21.19
C HIS A 381 -4.65 2.94 -20.24
N ARG A 382 -5.17 1.70 -20.18
CA ARG A 382 -4.62 0.65 -19.30
C ARG A 382 -5.05 -0.76 -19.69
N TRP A 383 -4.32 -1.72 -19.15
CA TRP A 383 -4.73 -3.12 -19.08
C TRP A 383 -5.42 -3.42 -17.74
N SER A 384 -6.35 -4.38 -17.74
CA SER A 384 -6.97 -4.98 -16.55
C SER A 384 -7.09 -6.50 -16.72
N GLY A 385 -7.40 -7.23 -15.64
CA GLY A 385 -7.46 -8.70 -15.62
C GLY A 385 -6.29 -9.27 -14.82
N ASP A 386 -5.62 -10.30 -15.36
CA ASP A 386 -4.52 -11.02 -14.72
C ASP A 386 -3.18 -10.25 -14.77
N THR A 387 -3.18 -8.98 -14.39
CA THR A 387 -2.03 -8.07 -14.51
C THR A 387 -1.06 -8.14 -13.32
N ALA A 388 -1.35 -8.94 -12.29
CA ALA A 388 -0.54 -9.03 -11.09
C ALA A 388 0.86 -9.59 -11.38
N GLY A 389 1.91 -8.89 -10.96
CA GLY A 389 3.31 -9.29 -11.18
C GLY A 389 3.83 -9.06 -12.61
N ILE A 390 3.05 -8.37 -13.47
CA ILE A 390 3.41 -8.09 -14.87
C ILE A 390 3.50 -6.58 -15.08
N ASN A 391 4.56 -6.12 -15.75
CA ASN A 391 4.66 -4.71 -16.15
C ASN A 391 3.79 -4.43 -17.38
N VAL A 392 2.56 -3.98 -17.13
CA VAL A 392 1.53 -3.68 -18.16
C VAL A 392 1.35 -2.17 -18.40
N THR A 393 2.41 -1.38 -18.25
CA THR A 393 2.34 0.09 -18.35
C THR A 393 2.22 0.63 -19.78
N SER A 394 2.46 -0.20 -20.78
CA SER A 394 2.41 0.15 -22.20
C SER A 394 1.30 -0.58 -22.96
N ALA A 395 0.91 -0.03 -24.12
CA ALA A 395 -0.06 -0.63 -25.03
C ALA A 395 0.39 -2.02 -25.56
N SER A 396 1.67 -2.36 -25.43
CA SER A 396 2.20 -3.68 -25.73
C SER A 396 3.03 -4.18 -24.55
N PHE A 397 2.90 -5.46 -24.21
CA PHE A 397 3.77 -6.12 -23.24
C PHE A 397 3.95 -7.60 -23.58
N VAL A 398 5.01 -8.21 -23.04
CA VAL A 398 5.26 -9.65 -23.16
C VAL A 398 4.85 -10.32 -21.86
N LEU A 399 4.01 -11.35 -21.96
CA LEU A 399 3.68 -12.29 -20.90
C LEU A 399 4.70 -13.43 -20.95
N PRO A 400 5.69 -13.48 -20.04
CA PRO A 400 6.63 -14.59 -19.95
C PRO A 400 6.00 -15.80 -19.26
N ASP A 401 6.55 -16.98 -19.49
CA ASP A 401 6.28 -18.23 -18.77
C ASP A 401 4.77 -18.54 -18.59
N VAL A 402 4.04 -18.74 -19.68
CA VAL A 402 2.60 -19.05 -19.64
C VAL A 402 2.39 -20.47 -19.10
N THR A 403 2.26 -20.59 -17.78
CA THR A 403 2.05 -21.88 -17.09
C THR A 403 0.59 -22.17 -16.74
N ALA A 404 -0.29 -21.18 -16.88
CA ALA A 404 -1.72 -21.29 -16.62
C ALA A 404 -2.51 -20.35 -17.57
N PRO A 405 -3.84 -20.56 -17.74
CA PRO A 405 -4.68 -19.66 -18.53
C PRO A 405 -4.63 -18.22 -18.01
N ARG A 406 -4.76 -17.25 -18.92
CA ARG A 406 -4.73 -15.82 -18.60
C ARG A 406 -5.83 -15.03 -19.30
N SER A 407 -6.25 -13.93 -18.68
CA SER A 407 -7.22 -13.00 -19.25
C SER A 407 -6.80 -11.54 -19.07
N PHE A 408 -6.80 -10.79 -20.17
CA PHE A 408 -6.50 -9.36 -20.21
C PHE A 408 -7.56 -8.57 -20.94
N SER A 409 -7.81 -7.33 -20.51
CA SER A 409 -8.69 -6.40 -21.22
C SER A 409 -8.02 -5.04 -21.36
N ALA A 410 -8.00 -4.49 -22.58
CA ALA A 410 -7.53 -3.14 -22.85
C ALA A 410 -8.68 -2.12 -22.68
N THR A 411 -8.39 -1.00 -22.05
CA THR A 411 -9.26 0.18 -22.04
C THR A 411 -8.64 1.29 -22.88
N PHE A 412 -9.46 1.96 -23.69
CA PHE A 412 -9.07 3.11 -24.50
C PHE A 412 -9.88 4.33 -24.08
N LEU A 413 -9.27 5.51 -24.22
CA LEU A 413 -9.92 6.79 -23.99
C LEU A 413 -9.83 7.63 -25.26
N ASP A 414 -10.81 8.52 -25.49
CA ASP A 414 -10.68 9.57 -26.50
C ASP A 414 -9.38 10.35 -26.25
N GLU A 415 -8.63 10.66 -27.31
CA GLU A 415 -7.32 11.30 -27.21
C GLU A 415 -7.39 12.65 -26.49
N ASN A 416 -8.54 13.34 -26.61
CA ASN A 416 -8.82 14.63 -26.00
C ASN A 416 -9.21 14.56 -24.52
N ILE A 417 -9.40 13.36 -23.95
CA ILE A 417 -9.66 13.19 -22.52
C ILE A 417 -8.41 13.54 -21.71
N ASP A 418 -8.55 14.48 -20.78
CA ASP A 418 -7.55 14.72 -19.74
C ASP A 418 -7.89 13.88 -18.50
N GLU A 419 -7.07 12.87 -18.22
CA GLU A 419 -7.28 11.96 -17.09
C GLU A 419 -7.13 12.64 -15.71
N THR A 420 -6.58 13.85 -15.68
CA THR A 420 -6.46 14.65 -14.45
C THR A 420 -7.74 15.46 -14.16
N VAL A 421 -8.74 15.41 -15.05
CA VAL A 421 -9.96 16.21 -14.93
C VAL A 421 -11.18 15.31 -14.69
N GLN A 422 -12.03 15.74 -13.77
CA GLN A 422 -13.34 15.14 -13.52
C GLN A 422 -14.45 16.19 -13.54
N TRP A 423 -15.55 15.89 -14.21
CA TRP A 423 -16.74 16.73 -14.27
C TRP A 423 -17.80 16.23 -13.30
N VAL A 424 -18.42 17.18 -12.60
CA VAL A 424 -19.46 16.91 -11.61
C VAL A 424 -20.69 17.77 -11.91
N SER A 425 -21.86 17.16 -11.87
CA SER A 425 -23.15 17.82 -12.10
C SER A 425 -24.23 17.26 -11.18
N PRO A 426 -25.21 18.06 -10.72
CA PRO A 426 -26.30 17.55 -9.87
C PRO A 426 -27.14 16.47 -10.58
N ASP A 427 -27.20 16.56 -11.91
CA ASP A 427 -27.91 15.63 -12.79
C ASP A 427 -27.01 14.47 -13.28
N GLY A 428 -25.77 14.41 -12.79
CA GLY A 428 -24.81 13.36 -13.14
C GLY A 428 -25.11 12.00 -12.51
N ASN A 429 -24.23 11.03 -12.78
CA ASN A 429 -24.28 9.68 -12.22
C ASN A 429 -22.87 9.26 -11.79
N ASP A 430 -22.70 8.80 -10.54
CA ASP A 430 -21.38 8.39 -10.03
C ASP A 430 -20.83 7.12 -10.70
N ALA A 431 -21.67 6.38 -11.42
CA ALA A 431 -21.26 5.28 -12.30
C ALA A 431 -20.59 5.76 -13.60
N ASN A 432 -20.75 7.04 -13.98
CA ASN A 432 -20.06 7.59 -15.15
C ASN A 432 -18.55 7.71 -14.88
N ASP A 433 -17.74 7.66 -15.94
CA ASP A 433 -16.29 7.87 -15.84
C ASP A 433 -15.91 9.29 -15.39
N GLY A 434 -16.77 10.27 -15.67
CA GLY A 434 -16.64 11.67 -15.29
C GLY A 434 -15.58 12.45 -16.08
N TYR A 435 -14.99 11.88 -17.14
CA TYR A 435 -13.94 12.56 -17.91
C TYR A 435 -14.46 13.77 -18.71
N LEU A 436 -15.74 13.76 -19.08
CA LEU A 436 -16.38 14.78 -19.90
C LEU A 436 -17.63 15.35 -19.24
N GLY A 437 -17.94 16.62 -19.54
CA GLY A 437 -19.15 17.28 -19.05
C GLY A 437 -20.47 16.68 -19.57
N SER A 438 -20.42 15.84 -20.60
CA SER A 438 -21.57 15.07 -21.13
C SER A 438 -21.89 13.81 -20.32
N ALA A 439 -20.92 13.28 -19.58
CA ALA A 439 -21.08 12.13 -18.69
C ALA A 439 -20.48 12.42 -17.31
N PRO A 440 -20.96 13.46 -16.60
CA PRO A 440 -20.37 13.88 -15.34
C PRO A 440 -20.73 12.90 -14.22
N LYS A 441 -19.87 12.84 -13.20
CA LYS A 441 -20.20 12.23 -11.91
C LYS A 441 -21.28 13.07 -11.21
N LYS A 442 -22.01 12.45 -10.29
CA LYS A 442 -23.07 13.11 -9.52
C LYS A 442 -22.52 13.88 -8.32
N THR A 443 -21.53 13.30 -7.64
CA THR A 443 -21.00 13.82 -6.39
C THR A 443 -19.54 14.23 -6.51
N ILE A 444 -19.19 15.31 -5.80
CA ILE A 444 -17.79 15.78 -5.72
C ILE A 444 -16.92 14.72 -5.02
N ALA A 445 -17.45 14.05 -4.00
CA ALA A 445 -16.74 13.00 -3.29
C ALA A 445 -16.34 11.82 -4.21
N ALA A 446 -17.23 11.37 -5.10
CA ALA A 446 -16.91 10.33 -6.07
C ALA A 446 -15.81 10.76 -7.06
N ALA A 447 -15.84 12.02 -7.51
CA ALA A 447 -14.80 12.57 -8.39
C ALA A 447 -13.43 12.68 -7.69
N VAL A 448 -13.41 13.15 -6.44
CA VAL A 448 -12.18 13.21 -5.63
C VAL A 448 -11.61 11.81 -5.41
N ALA A 449 -12.45 10.83 -5.03
CA ALA A 449 -12.01 9.45 -4.84
C ALA A 449 -11.46 8.82 -6.12
N TRP A 450 -12.05 9.13 -7.27
CA TRP A 450 -11.57 8.67 -8.58
C TRP A 450 -10.18 9.22 -8.91
N LEU A 451 -9.94 10.51 -8.61
CA LEU A 451 -8.67 11.17 -8.92
C LEU A 451 -7.57 10.86 -7.91
N ALA A 452 -7.86 10.34 -6.71
CA ALA A 452 -6.86 10.13 -5.67
C ALA A 452 -5.62 9.34 -6.14
N PRO A 453 -5.72 8.23 -6.90
CA PRO A 453 -4.53 7.53 -7.41
C PRO A 453 -3.74 8.36 -8.43
N VAL A 454 -4.42 9.13 -9.28
CA VAL A 454 -3.78 10.00 -10.29
C VAL A 454 -3.07 11.18 -9.60
N ALA A 455 -3.70 11.71 -8.55
CA ALA A 455 -3.25 12.85 -7.78
C ALA A 455 -1.97 12.60 -6.98
N GLN A 456 -1.52 11.35 -6.86
CA GLN A 456 -0.22 10.99 -6.28
C GLN A 456 0.97 11.45 -7.14
N SER A 457 0.75 11.65 -8.45
CA SER A 457 1.83 12.00 -9.39
C SER A 457 1.58 13.27 -10.20
N LYS A 458 0.33 13.76 -10.24
CA LYS A 458 -0.08 14.93 -11.03
C LYS A 458 -1.08 15.77 -10.25
N HIS A 459 -1.11 17.07 -10.51
CA HIS A 459 -2.18 17.91 -9.99
C HIS A 459 -3.48 17.64 -10.77
N CYS A 460 -4.59 17.45 -10.06
CA CYS A 460 -5.87 17.07 -10.67
C CYS A 460 -6.96 18.12 -10.39
N THR A 461 -7.98 18.17 -11.24
CA THR A 461 -9.07 19.16 -11.15
C THR A 461 -10.44 18.49 -11.19
N VAL A 462 -11.32 18.89 -10.27
CA VAL A 462 -12.75 18.60 -10.30
C VAL A 462 -13.50 19.86 -10.74
N CYS A 463 -14.13 19.79 -11.91
CA CYS A 463 -14.97 20.84 -12.49
C CYS A 463 -16.43 20.64 -12.05
N VAL A 464 -16.94 21.52 -11.21
CA VAL A 464 -18.27 21.41 -10.60
C VAL A 464 -19.24 22.36 -11.28
N THR A 465 -20.22 21.83 -12.01
CA THR A 465 -21.24 22.65 -12.69
C THR A 465 -22.22 23.29 -11.71
N GLN A 466 -22.96 24.32 -12.17
CA GLN A 466 -23.96 25.01 -11.35
C GLN A 466 -25.02 24.06 -10.77
N GLY A 467 -25.41 24.30 -9.53
CA GLY A 467 -26.47 23.56 -8.83
C GLY A 467 -26.20 23.36 -7.35
N LEU A 468 -27.07 22.57 -6.72
CA LEU A 468 -27.02 22.24 -5.29
C LEU A 468 -26.48 20.82 -5.09
N TYR A 469 -25.34 20.72 -4.40
CA TYR A 469 -24.68 19.48 -4.01
C TYR A 469 -24.88 19.26 -2.52
N LYS A 470 -25.75 18.31 -2.20
CA LYS A 470 -26.06 17.90 -0.84
C LYS A 470 -25.01 16.92 -0.35
N ILE A 471 -24.45 17.18 0.83
CA ILE A 471 -23.46 16.30 1.48
C ILE A 471 -23.90 15.99 2.91
N SER A 472 -23.51 14.84 3.41
CA SER A 472 -23.70 14.43 4.81
C SER A 472 -22.36 14.16 5.52
N SER A 473 -21.26 14.17 4.78
CA SER A 473 -19.90 13.98 5.28
C SER A 473 -18.95 14.97 4.60
N PRO A 474 -17.81 15.29 5.25
CA PRO A 474 -16.83 16.20 4.67
C PRO A 474 -16.23 15.68 3.37
N ILE A 475 -16.07 16.56 2.39
CA ILE A 475 -15.24 16.29 1.22
C ILE A 475 -13.78 16.58 1.61
N VAL A 476 -12.99 15.52 1.72
CA VAL A 476 -11.59 15.60 2.16
C VAL A 476 -10.68 15.64 0.94
N LEU A 477 -9.84 16.68 0.82
CA LEU A 477 -8.81 16.80 -0.20
C LEU A 477 -7.45 16.49 0.42
N ALA A 478 -7.08 15.21 0.40
CA ALA A 478 -5.81 14.70 0.93
C ALA A 478 -4.65 14.78 -0.08
N ASP A 479 -4.98 14.80 -1.36
CA ASP A 479 -4.02 14.83 -2.47
C ASP A 479 -4.03 16.20 -3.18
N ALA A 480 -3.18 16.35 -4.19
CA ALA A 480 -3.03 17.57 -4.99
C ALA A 480 -4.22 17.79 -5.95
N ILE A 481 -5.42 17.99 -5.38
CA ILE A 481 -6.68 18.11 -6.12
C ILE A 481 -7.28 19.51 -5.91
N SER A 482 -7.68 20.13 -7.02
CA SER A 482 -8.44 21.39 -7.02
C SER A 482 -9.91 21.16 -7.35
N VAL A 483 -10.81 21.63 -6.51
CA VAL A 483 -12.26 21.60 -6.77
C VAL A 483 -12.72 23.00 -7.16
N ARG A 484 -13.17 23.16 -8.40
CA ARG A 484 -13.49 24.45 -9.00
C ARG A 484 -14.91 24.50 -9.53
N GLY A 485 -15.68 25.50 -9.11
CA GLY A 485 -16.96 25.83 -9.71
C GLY A 485 -16.82 26.29 -11.16
N VAL A 486 -17.68 25.79 -12.04
CA VAL A 486 -17.74 26.19 -13.45
C VAL A 486 -18.57 27.47 -13.57
N GLY A 487 -17.97 28.51 -14.16
CA GLY A 487 -18.56 29.84 -14.30
C GLY A 487 -17.84 30.88 -13.45
N SER A 488 -18.33 32.11 -13.48
CA SER A 488 -17.74 33.25 -12.74
C SER A 488 -18.44 33.56 -11.41
N ASP A 489 -19.65 33.02 -11.19
CA ASP A 489 -20.46 33.32 -10.01
C ASP A 489 -20.45 32.15 -9.00
N PRO A 490 -19.70 32.25 -7.88
CA PRO A 490 -19.66 31.20 -6.86
C PRO A 490 -21.01 30.94 -6.19
N ALA A 491 -21.97 31.88 -6.24
CA ALA A 491 -23.30 31.71 -5.65
C ALA A 491 -24.12 30.60 -6.32
N ARG A 492 -23.75 30.20 -7.55
CA ARG A 492 -24.48 29.19 -8.35
C ARG A 492 -24.00 27.75 -8.15
N VAL A 493 -22.88 27.53 -7.46
CA VAL A 493 -22.33 26.19 -7.20
C VAL A 493 -22.35 25.95 -5.69
N ILE A 494 -23.44 25.40 -5.17
CA ILE A 494 -23.71 25.33 -3.73
C ILE A 494 -23.41 23.93 -3.20
N VAL A 495 -22.38 23.81 -2.36
CA VAL A 495 -22.11 22.62 -1.55
C VAL A 495 -22.70 22.85 -0.17
N SER A 496 -23.75 22.12 0.17
CA SER A 496 -24.48 22.29 1.43
C SER A 496 -24.53 20.99 2.19
N ASN A 497 -24.13 21.04 3.45
CA ASN A 497 -24.40 19.97 4.39
C ASN A 497 -25.93 19.83 4.60
N THR A 498 -26.41 18.59 4.68
CA THR A 498 -27.82 18.24 4.90
C THR A 498 -28.11 17.76 6.31
N ILE A 499 -27.08 17.53 7.12
CA ILE A 499 -27.29 17.17 8.53
C ILE A 499 -27.86 18.40 9.23
N ALA A 500 -29.17 18.34 9.52
CA ALA A 500 -29.89 19.39 10.22
C ALA A 500 -29.58 19.32 11.71
N GLY A 501 -29.13 20.44 12.28
CA GLY A 501 -28.78 20.50 13.69
C GLY A 501 -27.46 19.82 14.00
N PHE A 502 -26.99 20.06 15.21
CA PHE A 502 -25.70 19.60 15.67
C PHE A 502 -25.81 18.23 16.34
N ASN A 503 -24.87 17.33 16.04
CA ASN A 503 -24.75 16.03 16.68
C ASN A 503 -23.41 15.93 17.42
N TRP A 504 -23.46 15.68 18.72
CA TRP A 504 -22.26 15.61 19.57
C TRP A 504 -21.28 14.57 19.04
N GLY A 505 -20.00 14.94 18.89
CA GLY A 505 -18.96 14.02 18.42
C GLY A 505 -18.81 13.93 16.90
N ILE A 506 -19.68 14.57 16.10
CA ILE A 506 -19.65 14.46 14.64
C ILE A 506 -19.40 15.83 14.01
N SER A 507 -18.38 15.91 13.16
CA SER A 507 -18.15 17.07 12.28
C SER A 507 -18.65 16.75 10.87
N SER A 508 -19.67 17.47 10.41
CA SER A 508 -20.21 17.45 9.05
C SER A 508 -19.95 18.78 8.35
N ARG A 509 -18.66 19.13 8.29
CA ARG A 509 -18.19 20.30 7.53
C ARG A 509 -18.28 20.07 6.03
N CYS A 510 -18.20 21.13 5.23
CA CYS A 510 -18.25 20.98 3.77
C CYS A 510 -16.94 20.42 3.20
N PHE A 511 -15.82 21.08 3.51
CA PHE A 511 -14.51 20.69 3.01
C PHE A 511 -13.46 20.62 4.12
N GLU A 512 -12.56 19.66 3.95
CA GLU A 512 -11.29 19.59 4.69
C GLU A 512 -10.12 19.56 3.70
N LEU A 513 -9.27 20.57 3.76
CA LEU A 513 -8.03 20.68 2.97
C LEU A 513 -6.87 20.11 3.79
N LYS A 514 -6.19 19.09 3.23
CA LYS A 514 -5.09 18.37 3.89
C LYS A 514 -3.83 18.24 3.05
N ASN A 515 -3.68 19.11 2.07
CA ASN A 515 -2.55 19.13 1.16
C ASN A 515 -2.27 20.57 0.73
N SER A 516 -1.01 20.98 0.72
CA SER A 516 -0.61 22.34 0.36
C SER A 516 -0.98 22.71 -1.08
N ALA A 517 -1.07 21.72 -1.98
CA ALA A 517 -1.50 21.88 -3.37
C ALA A 517 -3.01 21.68 -3.59
N ALA A 518 -3.76 21.27 -2.55
CA ALA A 518 -5.21 21.20 -2.64
C ALA A 518 -5.82 22.59 -2.65
N SER A 519 -6.85 22.77 -3.48
CA SER A 519 -7.56 24.05 -3.53
C SER A 519 -9.05 23.91 -3.76
N ILE A 520 -9.80 24.90 -3.29
CA ILE A 520 -11.20 25.08 -3.65
C ILE A 520 -11.42 26.49 -4.20
N SER A 521 -12.22 26.61 -5.25
CA SER A 521 -12.57 27.93 -5.78
C SER A 521 -13.89 28.01 -6.52
N GLY A 522 -14.53 29.18 -6.51
CA GLY A 522 -15.78 29.39 -7.24
C GLY A 522 -16.97 28.62 -6.66
N LEU A 523 -16.96 28.33 -5.35
CA LEU A 523 -17.99 27.53 -4.68
C LEU A 523 -18.71 28.35 -3.61
N THR A 524 -19.97 28.02 -3.36
CA THR A 524 -20.67 28.34 -2.12
C THR A 524 -20.59 27.16 -1.17
N LEU A 525 -20.02 27.35 0.03
CA LEU A 525 -20.07 26.39 1.13
C LEU A 525 -21.13 26.82 2.12
N ALA A 526 -22.07 25.93 2.45
CA ALA A 526 -23.21 26.28 3.29
C ALA A 526 -23.55 25.21 4.34
N ASN A 527 -24.04 25.69 5.49
CA ASN A 527 -24.66 24.87 6.54
C ASN A 527 -23.76 23.79 7.15
N GLY A 528 -22.44 23.89 6.97
CA GLY A 528 -21.50 22.96 7.56
C GLY A 528 -21.52 23.04 9.09
N VAL A 529 -21.40 21.89 9.75
CA VAL A 529 -21.44 21.76 11.20
C VAL A 529 -20.17 21.12 11.72
N SER A 530 -19.59 21.66 12.78
CA SER A 530 -18.36 21.13 13.39
C SER A 530 -18.54 20.86 14.89
N TYR A 531 -18.12 19.66 15.31
CA TYR A 531 -17.73 19.36 16.69
C TYR A 531 -16.21 19.55 16.80
N GLY A 532 -15.79 20.81 16.98
CA GLY A 532 -14.41 21.22 16.75
C GLY A 532 -14.31 22.56 16.02
N SER A 533 -13.24 22.73 15.24
CA SER A 533 -13.02 23.91 14.42
C SER A 533 -13.46 23.78 12.96
N GLY A 534 -13.89 24.89 12.35
CA GLY A 534 -14.17 24.98 10.90
C GLY A 534 -15.49 24.33 10.49
N GLY A 535 -16.62 25.02 10.75
CA GLY A 535 -17.95 24.49 10.44
C GLY A 535 -18.16 24.25 8.94
N ASN A 536 -17.76 25.16 8.06
CA ASN A 536 -17.83 24.95 6.60
C ASN A 536 -16.51 24.46 6.02
N LEU A 537 -15.40 25.10 6.40
CA LEU A 537 -14.08 24.86 5.86
C LEU A 537 -13.06 24.66 6.99
N TYR A 538 -12.31 23.57 6.90
CA TYR A 538 -11.15 23.34 7.75
C TYR A 538 -9.89 23.14 6.89
N ILE A 539 -8.86 23.94 7.15
CA ILE A 539 -7.53 23.76 6.56
C ILE A 539 -6.61 23.26 7.66
N ASN A 540 -6.14 22.02 7.54
CA ASN A 540 -5.33 21.40 8.58
C ASN A 540 -3.85 21.83 8.48
N SER A 541 -2.99 21.19 9.29
CA SER A 541 -1.54 21.40 9.33
C SER A 541 -0.80 21.23 8.01
N ASN A 542 -1.37 20.58 7.02
CA ASN A 542 -0.75 20.34 5.71
C ASN A 542 -1.05 21.48 4.71
N GLY A 543 -1.93 22.41 5.05
CA GLY A 543 -2.24 23.59 4.24
C GLY A 543 -3.30 23.35 3.17
N GLY A 544 -3.34 24.29 2.22
CA GLY A 544 -4.30 24.35 1.12
C GLY A 544 -4.83 25.76 0.89
N THR A 545 -5.54 25.96 -0.22
CA THR A 545 -6.06 27.29 -0.60
C THR A 545 -7.56 27.28 -0.84
N ALA A 546 -8.28 28.23 -0.26
CA ALA A 546 -9.65 28.55 -0.63
C ALA A 546 -9.70 29.93 -1.26
N SER A 547 -10.24 30.05 -2.47
CA SER A 547 -10.29 31.34 -3.18
C SER A 547 -11.58 31.59 -3.92
N ASN A 548 -12.06 32.84 -4.00
CA ASN A 548 -13.27 33.18 -4.74
C ASN A 548 -14.49 32.33 -4.32
N CYS A 549 -14.67 32.15 -3.00
CA CYS A 549 -15.75 31.34 -2.44
C CYS A 549 -16.74 32.20 -1.64
N VAL A 550 -17.98 31.75 -1.61
CA VAL A 550 -18.99 32.22 -0.66
C VAL A 550 -19.08 31.20 0.47
N ILE A 551 -18.82 31.57 1.72
CA ILE A 551 -18.84 30.64 2.86
C ILE A 551 -19.86 31.15 3.87
N ARG A 552 -20.92 30.38 4.11
CA ARG A 552 -22.04 30.89 4.89
C ARG A 552 -22.72 29.91 5.82
N SER A 553 -23.35 30.46 6.86
CA SER A 553 -24.22 29.70 7.76
C SER A 553 -23.54 28.49 8.40
N GLY A 554 -22.22 28.58 8.62
CA GLY A 554 -21.47 27.55 9.32
C GLY A 554 -21.77 27.58 10.82
N LEU A 555 -21.84 26.40 11.43
CA LEU A 555 -22.09 26.22 12.85
C LEU A 555 -20.89 25.50 13.49
N ALA A 556 -20.31 26.09 14.53
CA ALA A 556 -19.36 25.41 15.41
C ALA A 556 -19.96 25.28 16.81
N ARG A 557 -19.84 24.09 17.41
CA ARG A 557 -20.14 23.85 18.82
C ARG A 557 -19.08 22.96 19.46
N GLU A 558 -18.80 23.19 20.74
CA GLU A 558 -17.96 22.33 21.55
C GLU A 558 -18.40 22.28 23.01
N ALA A 559 -18.08 21.16 23.68
CA ALA A 559 -18.29 20.98 25.12
C ALA A 559 -17.04 21.30 25.96
N ASN A 560 -15.82 21.08 25.44
CA ASN A 560 -14.58 21.12 26.21
C ASN A 560 -13.39 21.68 25.40
N GLN A 561 -13.19 23.00 25.49
CA GLN A 561 -11.99 23.79 25.14
C GLN A 561 -11.09 23.27 23.99
N GLY A 562 -11.46 23.49 22.73
CA GLY A 562 -10.60 23.09 21.60
C GLY A 562 -10.80 23.80 20.25
N GLY A 563 -11.96 24.40 20.01
CA GLY A 563 -12.47 24.65 18.67
C GLY A 563 -12.96 26.07 18.44
N ALA A 564 -12.81 26.53 17.20
CA ALA A 564 -13.08 27.90 16.77
C ALA A 564 -13.35 27.95 15.25
N GLY A 565 -13.89 29.07 14.76
CA GLY A 565 -14.17 29.25 13.33
C GLY A 565 -15.44 28.54 12.88
N ALA A 566 -16.59 29.14 13.18
CA ALA A 566 -17.92 28.69 12.78
C ALA A 566 -18.02 28.47 11.26
N ASN A 567 -17.40 29.33 10.46
CA ASN A 567 -17.28 29.11 9.03
C ASN A 567 -15.94 28.50 8.66
N VAL A 568 -14.84 29.11 9.08
CA VAL A 568 -13.50 28.79 8.59
C VAL A 568 -12.53 28.66 9.74
N CYS A 569 -11.73 27.59 9.73
CA CYS A 569 -10.56 27.48 10.57
C CYS A 569 -9.33 27.07 9.73
N VAL A 570 -8.22 27.78 9.95
CA VAL A 570 -6.93 27.54 9.32
C VAL A 570 -5.91 27.20 10.40
N SER A 571 -5.62 25.90 10.55
CA SER A 571 -4.69 25.36 11.55
C SER A 571 -3.31 24.99 10.98
N GLY A 572 -3.06 25.24 9.70
CA GLY A 572 -1.75 25.05 9.05
C GLY A 572 -1.37 26.20 8.12
N PRO A 573 -0.39 26.02 7.23
CA PRO A 573 0.04 27.02 6.25
C PRO A 573 -0.98 27.14 5.11
N GLY A 574 -2.15 27.67 5.42
CA GLY A 574 -3.28 27.79 4.51
C GLY A 574 -3.61 29.23 4.13
N LEU A 575 -4.16 29.42 2.93
CA LEU A 575 -4.60 30.71 2.41
C LEU A 575 -6.10 30.70 2.15
N VAL A 576 -6.80 31.68 2.70
CA VAL A 576 -8.21 31.98 2.37
C VAL A 576 -8.26 33.36 1.75
N THR A 577 -8.64 33.48 0.47
CA THR A 577 -8.58 34.77 -0.21
C THR A 577 -9.73 35.06 -1.17
N HIS A 578 -10.08 36.32 -1.36
CA HIS A 578 -11.21 36.72 -2.22
C HIS A 578 -12.53 36.01 -1.84
N CYS A 579 -12.74 35.76 -0.55
CA CYS A 579 -13.93 35.06 -0.06
C CYS A 579 -14.92 36.03 0.58
N MET A 580 -16.21 35.75 0.41
CA MET A 580 -17.29 36.37 1.18
C MET A 580 -17.74 35.38 2.25
N ILE A 581 -17.52 35.71 3.52
CA ILE A 581 -17.77 34.82 4.66
C ILE A 581 -18.87 35.44 5.53
N PHE A 582 -20.03 34.80 5.67
CA PHE A 582 -21.13 35.42 6.41
C PHE A 582 -22.04 34.50 7.21
N GLY A 583 -22.71 35.07 8.22
CA GLY A 583 -23.74 34.35 8.99
C GLY A 583 -23.23 33.15 9.77
N GLY A 584 -21.94 33.14 10.14
CA GLY A 584 -21.39 32.09 11.02
C GLY A 584 -22.02 32.16 12.39
N MET A 585 -22.28 30.99 12.98
CA MET A 585 -22.88 30.85 14.29
C MET A 585 -22.01 29.98 15.21
N TYR A 586 -21.78 30.45 16.43
CA TYR A 586 -21.15 29.65 17.49
C TYR A 586 -22.16 29.46 18.61
N ASP A 587 -22.34 28.22 19.07
CA ASP A 587 -23.37 27.84 20.03
C ASP A 587 -22.74 26.95 21.13
N ILE A 588 -23.00 27.29 22.41
CA ILE A 588 -22.63 26.62 23.69
C ILE A 588 -21.49 27.27 24.54
N GLY A 589 -21.68 27.26 25.87
CA GLY A 589 -20.91 27.93 26.92
C GLY A 589 -19.78 27.10 27.57
N GLY A 590 -18.58 27.68 27.55
CA GLY A 590 -17.36 27.19 28.18
C GLY A 590 -16.17 28.02 27.69
N ASP A 591 -15.13 28.19 28.51
CA ASP A 591 -13.95 29.04 28.26
C ASP A 591 -13.16 28.52 27.04
N THR A 592 -13.50 28.99 25.83
CA THR A 592 -13.10 28.39 24.54
C THR A 592 -12.06 29.23 23.80
N LYS A 593 -11.27 28.58 22.93
CA LYS A 593 -10.14 29.17 22.19
C LYS A 593 -10.51 30.34 21.24
N GLY A 594 -11.80 30.59 21.04
CA GLY A 594 -12.33 31.82 20.43
C GLY A 594 -13.66 31.57 19.72
N SER A 595 -14.74 32.15 20.24
CA SER A 595 -16.05 32.18 19.57
C SER A 595 -15.95 33.08 18.33
N CYS A 596 -15.71 32.51 17.14
CA CYS A 596 -15.51 33.33 15.94
C CYS A 596 -15.96 32.71 14.63
N SER A 597 -16.18 33.54 13.60
CA SER A 597 -16.49 33.09 12.24
C SER A 597 -15.26 32.50 11.54
N VAL A 598 -14.12 33.19 11.68
CA VAL A 598 -12.82 32.81 11.11
C VAL A 598 -11.78 32.71 12.22
N PHE A 599 -11.07 31.59 12.26
CA PHE A 599 -9.97 31.34 13.21
C PHE A 599 -8.67 31.01 12.48
N LEU A 600 -7.59 31.73 12.79
CA LEU A 600 -6.23 31.45 12.31
C LEU A 600 -5.35 31.02 13.48
N ASP A 601 -4.80 29.80 13.41
CA ASP A 601 -4.08 29.16 14.53
C ASP A 601 -2.68 28.65 14.18
N ASN A 602 -2.11 29.14 13.08
CA ASN A 602 -0.78 28.76 12.62
C ASN A 602 -0.02 29.99 12.09
N ASP A 603 1.30 30.00 12.19
CA ASP A 603 2.12 31.13 11.71
C ASP A 603 2.04 31.30 10.19
N GLY A 604 1.80 30.20 9.45
CA GLY A 604 1.53 30.24 8.00
C GLY A 604 0.06 30.46 7.63
N ALA A 605 -0.84 30.61 8.60
CA ALA A 605 -2.26 30.83 8.31
C ALA A 605 -2.51 32.27 7.86
N ARG A 606 -3.22 32.43 6.74
CA ARG A 606 -3.51 33.74 6.16
C ARG A 606 -4.94 33.85 5.65
N ILE A 607 -5.63 34.92 6.05
CA ILE A 607 -6.82 35.41 5.35
C ILE A 607 -6.50 36.72 4.64
N GLU A 608 -6.90 36.84 3.38
CA GLU A 608 -6.54 37.98 2.55
C GLU A 608 -7.68 38.45 1.62
N ASN A 609 -7.84 39.76 1.40
CA ASN A 609 -8.78 40.32 0.43
C ASN A 609 -10.20 39.75 0.58
N SER A 610 -10.65 39.53 1.82
CA SER A 610 -11.89 38.82 2.11
C SER A 610 -12.82 39.67 2.99
N LEU A 611 -14.12 39.47 2.78
CA LEU A 611 -15.19 40.11 3.56
C LEU A 611 -15.71 39.12 4.60
N VAL A 612 -15.82 39.55 5.85
CA VAL A 612 -16.51 38.81 6.92
C VAL A 612 -17.68 39.65 7.42
N ASP A 613 -18.89 39.15 7.28
CA ASP A 613 -20.13 39.90 7.57
C ASP A 613 -21.11 39.08 8.43
N GLY A 614 -21.70 39.71 9.45
CA GLY A 614 -22.89 39.16 10.10
C GLY A 614 -22.64 37.89 10.93
N TYR A 615 -21.44 37.73 11.49
CA TYR A 615 -21.19 36.72 12.52
C TYR A 615 -22.10 36.95 13.74
N ARG A 616 -22.66 35.88 14.31
CA ARG A 616 -23.33 35.94 15.60
C ARG A 616 -22.90 34.79 16.48
N ASP A 617 -22.61 35.05 17.74
CA ASP A 617 -22.61 33.99 18.74
C ASP A 617 -23.96 33.94 19.49
N GLN A 618 -24.27 32.76 20.03
CA GLN A 618 -25.37 32.55 20.97
C GLN A 618 -24.81 31.79 22.17
N ILE A 619 -24.24 32.52 23.13
CA ILE A 619 -23.61 31.89 24.30
C ILE A 619 -24.34 32.29 25.59
N SER A 620 -24.77 31.28 26.36
CA SER A 620 -25.31 31.41 27.71
C SER A 620 -24.19 31.20 28.73
N GLY A 621 -23.61 32.29 29.25
CA GLY A 621 -22.56 32.26 30.30
C GLY A 621 -21.27 32.99 29.89
N GLY A 622 -20.53 33.52 30.89
CA GLY A 622 -19.41 34.46 30.72
C GLY A 622 -18.30 34.00 29.77
N VAL A 623 -18.38 34.46 28.52
CA VAL A 623 -17.42 34.17 27.45
C VAL A 623 -16.17 35.03 27.62
N ARG A 624 -15.02 34.45 27.30
CA ARG A 624 -13.79 35.18 26.99
C ARG A 624 -13.53 34.91 25.50
N ARG A 625 -13.26 35.95 24.68
CA ARG A 625 -12.66 35.84 23.31
C ARG A 625 -13.62 35.62 22.12
N ALA A 626 -14.79 36.24 22.07
CA ALA A 626 -15.56 36.31 20.82
C ALA A 626 -14.89 37.24 19.77
N ALA A 627 -15.13 37.01 18.47
CA ALA A 627 -14.79 37.93 17.36
C ALA A 627 -15.38 37.46 16.01
N GLY A 628 -15.56 38.34 15.03
CA GLY A 628 -15.79 37.94 13.64
C GLY A 628 -14.57 37.19 13.07
N VAL A 629 -13.38 37.76 13.30
CA VAL A 629 -12.09 37.15 12.92
C VAL A 629 -11.15 37.13 14.12
N THR A 630 -10.64 35.95 14.47
CA THR A 630 -9.57 35.80 15.45
C THR A 630 -8.28 35.37 14.77
N VAL A 631 -7.26 36.20 14.88
CA VAL A 631 -5.88 35.93 14.49
C VAL A 631 -5.11 35.51 15.75
N ASN A 632 -5.17 34.22 16.09
CA ASN A 632 -4.40 33.68 17.21
C ASN A 632 -2.90 33.59 16.85
N LYS A 633 -2.63 33.20 15.60
CA LYS A 633 -1.34 33.22 14.93
C LYS A 633 -1.53 33.59 13.46
N GLY A 634 -0.44 33.91 12.76
CA GLY A 634 -0.47 34.22 11.33
C GLY A 634 -0.93 35.65 11.01
N CYS A 635 -1.65 35.84 9.92
CA CYS A 635 -1.99 37.18 9.44
C CYS A 635 -3.38 37.34 8.80
N ALA A 636 -4.02 38.47 9.10
CA ALA A 636 -5.14 39.00 8.33
C ALA A 636 -4.66 40.19 7.49
N VAL A 637 -4.91 40.16 6.18
CA VAL A 637 -4.43 41.18 5.25
C VAL A 637 -5.57 41.69 4.38
N ASN A 638 -5.75 43.01 4.25
CA ASN A 638 -6.76 43.59 3.36
C ASN A 638 -8.18 43.02 3.59
N CYS A 639 -8.56 42.75 4.84
CA CYS A 639 -9.88 42.19 5.15
C CYS A 639 -10.85 43.28 5.60
N THR A 640 -12.13 43.11 5.32
CA THR A 640 -13.20 43.97 5.86
C THR A 640 -14.10 43.12 6.76
N VAL A 641 -14.27 43.50 8.02
CA VAL A 641 -15.04 42.74 9.03
C VAL A 641 -16.16 43.61 9.60
N VAL A 642 -17.41 43.21 9.39
CA VAL A 642 -18.58 44.08 9.60
C VAL A 642 -19.77 43.35 10.19
N ASN A 643 -20.66 44.11 10.84
CA ASN A 643 -21.93 43.67 11.43
C ASN A 643 -21.85 42.39 12.28
N CYS A 644 -20.70 42.12 12.86
CA CYS A 644 -20.51 41.00 13.75
C CYS A 644 -21.04 41.35 15.14
N TYR A 645 -21.64 40.37 15.79
CA TYR A 645 -22.30 40.50 17.08
C TYR A 645 -21.82 39.43 18.04
N THR A 646 -21.56 39.83 19.28
CA THR A 646 -21.40 38.91 20.40
C THR A 646 -22.44 39.17 21.49
N THR A 647 -23.00 38.14 22.12
CA THR A 647 -23.90 38.26 23.28
C THR A 647 -23.16 38.55 24.58
N ALA A 648 -21.82 38.43 24.59
CA ALA A 648 -21.03 38.61 25.80
C ALA A 648 -20.89 40.09 26.18
N THR A 649 -21.12 40.42 27.45
CA THR A 649 -21.14 41.81 27.98
C THR A 649 -19.97 42.13 28.91
N GLU A 650 -19.12 41.15 29.25
CA GLU A 650 -17.99 41.29 30.20
C GLU A 650 -16.67 40.80 29.58
N GLY A 651 -15.53 41.23 30.14
CA GLY A 651 -14.18 40.64 29.96
C GLY A 651 -13.76 40.20 28.54
N ASN A 652 -12.90 40.97 27.86
CA ASN A 652 -12.29 40.59 26.57
C ASN A 652 -13.29 40.10 25.49
N SER A 653 -14.52 40.62 25.49
CA SER A 653 -15.55 40.32 24.51
C SER A 653 -15.48 41.30 23.34
N PHE A 654 -15.28 40.78 22.12
CA PHE A 654 -15.12 41.57 20.90
C PHE A 654 -15.96 40.96 19.80
N SER A 655 -16.37 41.76 18.83
CA SER A 655 -17.17 41.26 17.72
C SER A 655 -16.50 41.49 16.39
N GLY A 656 -15.56 42.42 16.26
CA GLY A 656 -14.82 42.63 15.00
C GLY A 656 -13.59 41.73 14.86
N ILE A 657 -12.40 42.33 14.79
CA ILE A 657 -11.12 41.62 14.61
C ILE A 657 -10.40 41.52 15.95
N ARG A 658 -9.92 40.33 16.28
CA ARG A 658 -9.11 40.04 17.47
C ARG A 658 -7.73 39.53 17.07
N VAL A 659 -6.67 40.21 17.48
CA VAL A 659 -5.29 39.82 17.21
C VAL A 659 -4.54 39.50 18.51
N GLU A 660 -4.09 38.25 18.62
CA GLU A 660 -3.30 37.78 19.75
C GLU A 660 -1.81 38.13 19.59
N SER A 661 -1.01 37.91 20.64
CA SER A 661 0.37 38.41 20.75
C SER A 661 1.32 37.95 19.65
N ASN A 662 0.97 36.88 18.92
CA ASN A 662 1.76 36.30 17.83
C ASN A 662 1.08 36.47 16.46
N GLY A 663 0.01 37.26 16.40
CA GLY A 663 -0.75 37.54 15.18
C GLY A 663 -0.43 38.91 14.60
N SER A 664 -0.86 39.11 13.35
CA SER A 664 -0.79 40.42 12.69
C SER A 664 -2.05 40.75 11.90
N ALA A 665 -2.35 42.04 11.80
CA ALA A 665 -3.36 42.56 10.88
C ALA A 665 -2.78 43.74 10.09
N THR A 666 -2.91 43.69 8.78
CA THR A 666 -2.41 44.73 7.86
C THR A 666 -3.49 45.17 6.90
N ASN A 667 -3.73 46.48 6.78
CA ASN A 667 -4.74 47.06 5.89
C ASN A 667 -6.16 46.53 6.11
N CYS A 668 -6.50 46.11 7.33
CA CYS A 668 -7.82 45.58 7.63
C CYS A 668 -8.78 46.67 8.09
N VAL A 669 -10.07 46.52 7.78
CA VAL A 669 -11.15 47.37 8.26
C VAL A 669 -12.05 46.58 9.21
N SER A 670 -12.42 47.18 10.34
CA SER A 670 -13.41 46.63 11.27
C SER A 670 -14.42 47.69 11.68
N VAL A 671 -15.68 47.56 11.27
CA VAL A 671 -16.72 48.60 11.43
C VAL A 671 -18.06 47.99 11.79
N GLY A 672 -18.91 48.70 12.53
CA GLY A 672 -20.29 48.31 12.80
C GLY A 672 -20.42 47.02 13.63
N ASN A 673 -19.38 46.67 14.38
CA ASN A 673 -19.33 45.46 15.20
C ASN A 673 -19.65 45.82 16.66
N TYR A 674 -20.59 45.11 17.28
CA TYR A 674 -21.12 45.44 18.61
C TYR A 674 -21.22 44.23 19.55
N ASP A 675 -21.21 44.49 20.85
CA ASP A 675 -21.40 43.48 21.92
C ASP A 675 -22.86 43.42 22.41
N GLY A 676 -23.10 42.55 23.40
CA GLY A 676 -24.44 42.30 23.96
C GLY A 676 -25.06 43.52 24.63
N ALA A 677 -24.24 44.50 25.02
CA ALA A 677 -24.66 45.77 25.60
C ALA A 677 -24.90 46.86 24.53
N GLY A 678 -24.69 46.54 23.24
CA GLY A 678 -24.77 47.50 22.14
C GLY A 678 -23.55 48.41 22.04
N THR A 679 -22.45 48.08 22.75
CA THR A 679 -21.21 48.87 22.68
C THR A 679 -20.43 48.47 21.42
N LEU A 680 -19.86 49.45 20.71
CA LEU A 680 -18.97 49.17 19.58
C LEU A 680 -17.68 48.49 20.08
N ARG A 681 -17.36 47.33 19.50
CA ARG A 681 -16.20 46.50 19.87
C ARG A 681 -15.50 46.00 18.59
N ALA A 682 -14.98 46.94 17.82
CA ALA A 682 -14.49 46.66 16.49
C ALA A 682 -13.10 46.00 16.47
N PHE A 683 -12.20 46.31 17.39
CA PHE A 683 -10.84 45.76 17.32
C PHE A 683 -10.26 45.44 18.71
N LEU A 684 -9.72 44.23 18.89
CA LEU A 684 -8.89 43.86 20.03
C LEU A 684 -7.45 43.60 19.60
N SER A 685 -6.51 44.21 20.34
CA SER A 685 -5.09 43.91 20.24
C SER A 685 -4.50 43.55 21.60
N SER A 686 -3.81 42.40 21.69
CA SER A 686 -3.00 42.06 22.86
C SER A 686 -1.55 42.54 22.72
N SER A 687 -0.79 42.56 23.82
CA SER A 687 0.61 43.00 23.81
C SER A 687 1.44 42.03 22.93
N GLY A 688 2.22 42.58 22.00
CA GLY A 688 2.99 41.81 21.00
C GLY A 688 2.34 41.67 19.61
N ALA A 689 1.03 41.94 19.48
CA ALA A 689 0.36 41.92 18.18
C ALA A 689 0.87 43.02 17.24
N LEU A 690 1.00 42.73 15.94
CA LEU A 690 1.44 43.70 14.92
C LEU A 690 0.24 44.24 14.14
N LEU A 691 0.02 45.56 14.21
CA LEU A 691 -1.06 46.24 13.50
C LEU A 691 -0.51 47.34 12.58
N VAL A 692 -0.89 47.28 11.30
CA VAL A 692 -0.33 48.15 10.27
C VAL A 692 -1.43 48.68 9.35
N ASN A 693 -1.63 50.01 9.34
CA ASN A 693 -2.59 50.70 8.47
C ASN A 693 -4.01 50.10 8.50
N CYS A 694 -4.47 49.69 9.69
CA CYS A 694 -5.84 49.22 9.89
C CYS A 694 -6.80 50.38 10.20
N ALA A 695 -8.08 50.19 9.90
CA ALA A 695 -9.16 51.12 10.23
C ALA A 695 -10.20 50.45 11.13
N TYR A 696 -10.62 51.11 12.21
CA TYR A 696 -11.65 50.58 13.11
C TYR A 696 -12.50 51.66 13.79
N ASP A 697 -13.76 51.32 14.15
CA ASP A 697 -14.65 52.24 14.87
C ASP A 697 -14.15 52.53 16.30
N GLN A 698 -13.77 51.47 17.00
CA GLN A 698 -13.32 51.49 18.37
C GLN A 698 -12.26 50.40 18.57
N ILE A 699 -11.22 50.72 19.35
CA ILE A 699 -10.18 49.78 19.76
C ILE A 699 -10.22 49.60 21.26
N ASP A 700 -10.10 48.34 21.67
CA ASP A 700 -9.85 47.94 23.03
C ASP A 700 -8.52 47.19 23.05
N GLY A 701 -7.59 47.58 23.91
CA GLY A 701 -6.26 46.96 23.90
C GLY A 701 -5.39 47.39 25.06
N LYS A 702 -4.29 46.66 25.28
CA LYS A 702 -3.23 47.06 26.22
C LYS A 702 -2.42 48.20 25.59
N THR A 703 -2.08 49.22 26.37
CA THR A 703 -1.41 50.47 25.91
C THR A 703 -0.14 50.23 25.07
N GLU A 704 0.60 49.15 25.33
CA GLU A 704 1.81 48.76 24.60
C GLU A 704 1.55 48.25 23.17
N ALA A 705 0.37 47.70 22.89
CA ALA A 705 0.00 47.29 21.54
C ALA A 705 -0.36 48.50 20.66
N LEU A 706 -0.81 49.60 21.27
CA LEU A 706 -1.17 50.85 20.61
C LEU A 706 0.07 51.66 20.18
N SER A 707 1.17 51.59 20.94
CA SER A 707 2.42 52.31 20.62
C SER A 707 3.16 51.76 19.40
N GLY A 708 2.87 50.52 18.99
CA GLY A 708 3.40 49.88 17.77
C GLY A 708 2.55 50.08 16.51
N MET A 709 1.42 50.78 16.59
CA MET A 709 0.51 50.93 15.44
C MET A 709 1.03 51.99 14.46
N ALA A 710 1.34 51.58 13.24
CA ALA A 710 1.66 52.51 12.16
C ALA A 710 0.36 53.06 11.52
N SER A 711 0.10 54.35 11.70
CA SER A 711 -0.95 55.15 11.03
C SER A 711 -2.38 54.56 11.02
N PRO A 712 -2.97 54.21 12.18
CA PRO A 712 -4.34 53.70 12.19
C PRO A 712 -5.38 54.79 11.93
N VAL A 713 -6.53 54.38 11.37
CA VAL A 713 -7.72 55.22 11.21
C VAL A 713 -8.75 54.84 12.28
N VAL A 714 -9.10 55.78 13.16
CA VAL A 714 -10.04 55.55 14.28
C VAL A 714 -11.17 56.56 14.24
N GLY A 715 -12.41 56.13 14.46
CA GLY A 715 -13.61 56.98 14.52
C GLY A 715 -14.82 56.35 13.83
N THR A 716 -15.94 57.06 13.66
CA THR A 716 -17.15 56.50 13.03
C THR A 716 -16.92 56.21 11.54
N LEU A 717 -16.57 54.97 11.19
CA LEU A 717 -16.12 54.58 9.85
C LEU A 717 -17.26 54.26 8.87
N ALA A 718 -18.47 53.99 9.36
CA ALA A 718 -19.59 53.60 8.51
C ALA A 718 -19.86 54.60 7.36
N GLY A 719 -19.62 55.91 7.59
CA GLY A 719 -19.75 56.96 6.59
C GLY A 719 -18.64 57.02 5.53
N PHE A 720 -17.59 56.20 5.65
CA PHE A 720 -16.49 56.14 4.69
C PHE A 720 -16.62 54.99 3.68
N PHE A 721 -17.74 54.27 3.71
CA PHE A 721 -18.13 53.31 2.67
C PHE A 721 -19.11 53.94 1.68
N ALA A 722 -19.22 53.33 0.50
CA ALA A 722 -20.15 53.76 -0.54
C ALA A 722 -21.61 53.67 -0.06
N ASP A 723 -21.99 52.55 0.57
CA ASP A 723 -23.30 52.38 1.23
C ASP A 723 -23.25 51.24 2.26
N HIS A 724 -22.77 51.56 3.47
CA HIS A 724 -22.65 50.59 4.56
C HIS A 724 -24.00 49.94 4.93
N THR A 725 -25.10 50.71 4.92
CA THR A 725 -26.42 50.23 5.35
C THR A 725 -26.96 49.14 4.43
N ASN A 726 -26.65 49.23 3.13
CA ASN A 726 -27.10 48.24 2.13
C ASN A 726 -26.03 47.20 1.78
N GLY A 727 -24.94 47.11 2.54
CA GLY A 727 -23.89 46.10 2.38
C GLY A 727 -22.85 46.41 1.30
N ASP A 728 -22.78 47.64 0.81
CA ASP A 728 -21.73 48.09 -0.12
C ASP A 728 -20.52 48.65 0.66
N TYR A 729 -19.59 47.74 0.93
CA TYR A 729 -18.37 48.03 1.70
C TYR A 729 -17.19 48.51 0.83
N ARG A 730 -17.44 49.02 -0.38
CA ARG A 730 -16.39 49.71 -1.15
C ARG A 730 -16.05 51.05 -0.48
N PRO A 731 -14.78 51.48 -0.46
CA PRO A 731 -14.43 52.81 0.04
C PRO A 731 -15.19 53.92 -0.71
N SER A 732 -15.72 54.89 0.05
CA SER A 732 -16.43 56.03 -0.52
C SER A 732 -15.48 56.92 -1.33
N THR A 733 -15.96 57.38 -2.49
CA THR A 733 -15.26 58.40 -3.28
C THR A 733 -15.65 59.83 -2.89
N LYS A 734 -16.59 59.99 -1.94
CA LYS A 734 -17.15 61.28 -1.52
C LYS A 734 -16.56 61.72 -0.17
N GLY A 735 -16.40 63.03 0.00
CA GLY A 735 -16.00 63.63 1.29
C GLY A 735 -14.58 63.25 1.74
N MET A 736 -14.38 63.07 3.05
CA MET A 736 -13.12 62.56 3.59
C MET A 736 -12.95 61.08 3.22
N ARG A 737 -11.76 60.71 2.73
CA ARG A 737 -11.46 59.38 2.19
C ARG A 737 -10.33 58.68 2.96
N PRO A 738 -10.54 58.33 4.24
CA PRO A 738 -9.48 57.79 5.08
C PRO A 738 -9.13 56.32 4.76
N LEU A 739 -9.95 55.64 3.95
CA LEU A 739 -9.65 54.27 3.48
C LEU A 739 -8.90 54.25 2.14
N VAL A 740 -8.92 55.37 1.40
CA VAL A 740 -8.42 55.42 0.01
C VAL A 740 -6.94 55.81 -0.04
N ASN A 741 -6.12 54.96 -0.67
CA ASN A 741 -4.67 55.08 -0.83
C ASN A 741 -3.94 55.24 0.52
N LYS A 742 -4.48 54.62 1.58
CA LYS A 742 -3.93 54.68 2.95
C LYS A 742 -3.32 53.37 3.42
N GLY A 743 -3.44 52.30 2.64
CA GLY A 743 -2.83 51.01 2.98
C GLY A 743 -1.31 50.97 2.74
N GLN A 744 -0.72 49.88 3.21
CA GLN A 744 0.66 49.47 2.97
C GLN A 744 0.73 48.50 1.79
N ASN A 745 1.57 48.81 0.80
CA ASN A 745 1.92 47.83 -0.23
C ASN A 745 2.84 46.76 0.38
N TYR A 746 2.71 45.52 -0.08
CA TYR A 746 3.52 44.39 0.37
C TYR A 746 3.85 43.48 -0.81
N GLU A 747 4.90 42.67 -0.65
CA GLU A 747 5.34 41.70 -1.64
C GLU A 747 4.33 40.54 -1.79
N GLY A 748 4.09 40.08 -3.02
CA GLY A 748 3.13 39.01 -3.30
C GLY A 748 1.66 39.43 -3.18
N MET A 749 1.37 40.73 -3.21
CA MET A 749 0.00 41.26 -3.24
C MET A 749 -0.78 40.73 -4.44
N ALA A 750 -2.04 40.36 -4.21
CA ALA A 750 -2.96 39.95 -5.27
C ALA A 750 -3.15 41.05 -6.32
N ALA A 751 -3.28 40.66 -7.59
CA ALA A 751 -3.49 41.60 -8.70
C ALA A 751 -4.88 42.29 -8.66
N ARG A 752 -5.86 41.65 -8.01
CA ARG A 752 -7.25 42.13 -7.94
C ARG A 752 -7.77 42.15 -6.50
N ASP A 753 -8.71 43.05 -6.23
CA ASP A 753 -9.47 43.11 -4.98
C ASP A 753 -10.64 42.11 -4.98
N LEU A 754 -11.45 42.08 -3.91
CA LEU A 754 -12.62 41.20 -3.80
C LEU A 754 -13.68 41.47 -4.88
N GLY A 755 -13.80 42.71 -5.35
CA GLY A 755 -14.72 43.10 -6.43
C GLY A 755 -14.21 42.79 -7.84
N GLY A 756 -13.00 42.23 -7.97
CA GLY A 756 -12.34 41.97 -9.24
C GLY A 756 -11.66 43.19 -9.88
N ASN A 757 -11.63 44.34 -9.23
CA ASN A 757 -10.91 45.53 -9.68
C ASN A 757 -9.40 45.35 -9.47
N LYS A 758 -8.57 46.12 -10.19
CA LYS A 758 -7.12 46.11 -9.97
C LYS A 758 -6.82 46.52 -8.53
N ARG A 759 -6.02 45.73 -7.80
CA ARG A 759 -5.76 45.96 -6.37
C ARG A 759 -4.93 47.21 -6.07
N LEU A 760 -4.15 47.70 -7.03
CA LEU A 760 -3.34 48.91 -6.86
C LEU A 760 -3.75 49.95 -7.91
N ILE A 761 -4.54 50.94 -7.48
CA ILE A 761 -4.97 52.09 -8.27
C ILE A 761 -4.23 53.33 -7.77
N GLY A 762 -3.10 53.67 -8.40
CA GLY A 762 -2.22 54.76 -7.96
C GLY A 762 -0.93 54.24 -7.32
N SER A 763 -0.52 54.82 -6.19
CA SER A 763 0.76 54.51 -5.53
C SER A 763 0.62 53.66 -4.26
N LYS A 764 -0.56 53.63 -3.63
CA LYS A 764 -0.85 52.82 -2.44
C LYS A 764 -2.20 52.14 -2.55
N ILE A 765 -2.33 50.96 -1.97
CA ILE A 765 -3.61 50.26 -1.90
C ILE A 765 -4.59 50.93 -0.93
N ASP A 766 -5.87 50.62 -1.08
CA ASP A 766 -6.90 50.99 -0.13
C ASP A 766 -6.90 50.04 1.08
N ILE A 767 -7.39 50.54 2.22
CA ILE A 767 -7.59 49.74 3.43
C ILE A 767 -8.91 48.96 3.28
N GLY A 768 -8.86 47.64 3.50
CA GLY A 768 -10.00 46.73 3.37
C GLY A 768 -9.96 45.88 2.11
N CYS A 769 -10.96 45.02 1.91
CA CYS A 769 -10.98 44.02 0.84
C CYS A 769 -11.35 44.56 -0.55
N TYR A 770 -11.79 45.80 -0.64
CA TYR A 770 -12.16 46.49 -1.88
C TYR A 770 -11.25 47.69 -2.13
N GLU A 771 -11.03 48.01 -3.40
CA GLU A 771 -10.49 49.29 -3.85
C GLU A 771 -11.64 50.24 -4.19
N ALA A 772 -11.41 51.53 -3.99
CA ALA A 772 -12.30 52.57 -4.45
C ALA A 772 -12.40 52.52 -5.99
N PRO A 773 -13.60 52.78 -6.56
CA PRO A 773 -13.72 52.97 -7.99
C PRO A 773 -12.75 54.06 -8.48
N ALA A 774 -12.14 53.85 -9.65
CA ALA A 774 -11.30 54.87 -10.28
C ALA A 774 -12.10 56.18 -10.39
N ALA A 775 -11.51 57.29 -9.97
CA ALA A 775 -12.16 58.59 -10.10
C ALA A 775 -12.44 58.85 -11.58
N GLU A 776 -13.72 58.98 -11.95
CA GLU A 776 -14.08 59.45 -13.29
C GLU A 776 -13.44 60.83 -13.50
N LEU A 777 -12.58 60.94 -14.50
CA LEU A 777 -11.91 62.18 -14.87
C LEU A 777 -12.96 63.16 -15.42
N CYS A 778 -13.59 63.96 -14.56
CA CYS A 778 -14.46 65.03 -15.02
C CYS A 778 -13.59 66.19 -15.54
N ILE A 779 -13.27 66.17 -16.84
CA ILE A 779 -12.68 67.32 -17.53
C ILE A 779 -13.79 68.37 -17.65
N ARG A 780 -13.80 69.36 -16.76
CA ARG A 780 -14.50 70.62 -17.03
C ARG A 780 -13.64 71.44 -17.98
N LEU A 781 -13.96 71.38 -19.26
CA LEU A 781 -13.48 72.39 -20.22
C LEU A 781 -14.07 73.73 -19.78
N ARG A 782 -13.20 74.70 -19.46
CA ARG A 782 -13.59 76.09 -19.20
C ARG A 782 -13.83 76.82 -20.51
#